data_AF-A0A3L7RH64-F1
#
_entry.id   AF-A0A3L7RH64-F1
#
_cell.length_a   1.000
_cell.length_b   1.000
_cell.length_c   1.000
_cell.angle_alpha   90.00
_cell.angle_beta   90.00
_cell.angle_gamma   90.00
#
_symmetry.space_group_name_H-M   'P 1'
#
loop_
_entity.id
_entity.type
_entity.pdbx_description
1 polymer ?
#
loop_
_entity_poly.entity_id
_entity_poly.type
_entity_poly.pdbx_seq_one_letter_code
_entity_poly.pdbx_strand_id
1 'polypeptide(L)'
;KLLLTTGCVACHRLSQFNREAAESESESSEALPDASPYHGPELVGIEKRRTAKWLSKWLQAPGELNPDHRMPVFSLSDDERRQIVAALVLSTSEEKADPRAGVSKEKSSPPSLEASIANGRRIATAANCAGCHSIKGLEPSAIKIARPTKIQSADSTHNCLAVKKPQSNTGDNSEPNHRPWFQTTDVERQQLNAWLTSIRTDIQHVTGAALGSLLIHRNGCLACHDRDLKKGLSTHAGVISSLRSDLNGQSQALIPPALTAAGDKLKDEYLMSAVSGEQASRRLPWLLVRMPKFGFSADEKTAVTRYFVGADRIPDAADVAREELFRHLNPHHPTMATPADLLTGNHLIGAGGFNCIACHKAGPYEPRNVAMGTRGSDIMSMGQRIRPRYFMRWMENPIRVVPGIEMPAIRKPIPGVLEDSLPQQIALMWTALADPKFSPPTVVSRYEQFVTVAPGQPPRVLRDVFTVGDPRDRNSVARAMAVGFNNGHNILIDLDTMRLRQWTIGEFARQRTEGKSWFWDMAGVTVSSDPEITFLSQLVSKTATDKEPLSPVTDQRRQAELISSKVTDQSVILRVRYYFDPSSQASAQAGKDTKNSAAISRHTAVTAWNDPARSLLTSVVNFTIQPFEQSGDQTGWVVKADVEESPNGYLVELEGWSDAESSAGIPWSVKAGSENKANTAVRLQNGEMATLQFLTSVKPPVIVPPGIPRAMSSPDQVTALPGFEGRRLPIDTAIMPTAMTWLADGRLAFTSLRGQVWIADDQDKDGSPDALTLFAEGLAAPYGIQADGSSILVSHKPEILRLRDTDQDGRADEFDVFASGWGFSDDYHDWTTALARDQNGDYFVGLGSDYSQNNRPADNDRWRGTVLKVNSAGTITPIAFSMRFPMGLAFDSQNRLFATDNQGVQNTFNEINHIIEGKHYGVPSRHETAKDVTVETPALMIPHPWTRSVNSITFFPKDYAISELAGHGVGCEYDTRCLIRFTVQDVNGTMQGASYRFSLPDQPSGGGNFVGPVASAIGPDGGLYIGSIWDSGWQGGTNTGTIERMVPAKKMPNGIREILATAQGFEVSFFHPVTASKATDVNNWSLQGYTRSWGGSYATPDSDRHPVVPSALTVSDDLKTVSIQTAALKAGYVYEISVRKPLDESAAADFWPTEGHYSMKVVPK
;
A
#
# COMPACT_ATOMS: atom_id res chain seq x y z
N LYS A 1 29.56 -12.50 0.63
CA LYS A 1 28.11 -12.80 0.53
C LYS A 1 27.79 -13.55 -0.77
N LEU A 2 27.82 -12.92 -1.96
CA LEU A 2 27.40 -13.55 -3.22
C LEU A 2 28.04 -14.90 -3.55
N LEU A 3 29.35 -15.08 -3.31
CA LEU A 3 30.05 -16.37 -3.50
C LEU A 3 29.45 -17.51 -2.64
N LEU A 4 29.07 -17.20 -1.40
CA LEU A 4 28.49 -18.15 -0.47
C LEU A 4 27.04 -18.46 -0.81
N THR A 5 26.30 -17.46 -1.27
CA THR A 5 24.84 -17.55 -1.34
C THR A 5 24.28 -17.88 -2.72
N THR A 6 25.02 -17.62 -3.80
CA THR A 6 24.52 -17.83 -5.19
C THR A 6 24.46 -19.30 -5.60
N GLY A 7 25.22 -20.17 -4.90
CA GLY A 7 25.36 -21.59 -5.22
C GLY A 7 26.78 -22.00 -5.68
N CYS A 8 27.75 -21.08 -5.70
CA CYS A 8 29.12 -21.39 -6.13
C CYS A 8 29.78 -22.46 -5.24
N VAL A 9 29.48 -22.45 -3.94
CA VAL A 9 30.01 -23.40 -2.95
C VAL A 9 29.54 -24.84 -3.15
N ALA A 10 28.47 -25.07 -3.93
CA ALA A 10 28.03 -26.43 -4.26
C ALA A 10 29.03 -27.15 -5.18
N CYS A 11 29.76 -26.40 -6.01
CA CYS A 11 30.70 -26.97 -6.99
C CYS A 11 32.16 -26.65 -6.67
N HIS A 12 32.42 -25.58 -5.91
CA HIS A 12 33.76 -25.05 -5.66
C HIS A 12 34.13 -25.06 -4.17
N ARG A 13 35.38 -25.41 -3.87
CA ARG A 13 35.98 -25.32 -2.53
C ARG A 13 36.42 -23.88 -2.20
N LEU A 14 36.14 -23.42 -0.97
CA LEU A 14 36.57 -22.14 -0.37
C LEU A 14 37.21 -22.40 1.00
N SER A 15 38.34 -21.74 1.31
CA SER A 15 39.17 -22.03 2.51
C SER A 15 38.44 -21.89 3.85
N GLN A 16 37.58 -20.87 4.01
CA GLN A 16 36.87 -20.59 5.26
C GLN A 16 35.69 -21.55 5.51
N PHE A 17 34.95 -21.90 4.46
CA PHE A 17 33.85 -22.87 4.50
C PHE A 17 34.35 -24.29 4.82
N ASN A 18 35.51 -24.67 4.29
CA ASN A 18 36.08 -26.01 4.50
C ASN A 18 36.62 -26.23 5.93
N ARG A 19 37.07 -25.17 6.64
CA ARG A 19 37.51 -25.29 8.05
C ARG A 19 36.33 -25.53 8.99
N GLU A 20 35.28 -24.72 8.90
CA GLU A 20 34.10 -24.85 9.78
C GLU A 20 33.24 -26.08 9.45
N ALA A 21 33.15 -26.48 8.18
CA ALA A 21 32.48 -27.73 7.80
C ALA A 21 33.18 -28.97 8.38
N ALA A 22 34.53 -28.99 8.37
CA ALA A 22 35.33 -30.07 8.93
C ALA A 22 35.27 -30.15 10.47
N GLU A 23 34.98 -29.05 11.15
CA GLU A 23 34.79 -29.00 12.62
C GLU A 23 33.38 -29.45 13.05
N SER A 24 32.40 -29.46 12.14
CA SER A 24 31.00 -29.83 12.42
C SER A 24 30.67 -31.32 12.21
N GLU A 25 31.55 -32.10 11.56
CA GLU A 25 31.37 -33.53 11.31
C GLU A 25 32.00 -34.39 12.41
N SER A 26 31.33 -34.50 13.56
CA SER A 26 31.51 -35.63 14.47
C SER A 26 30.27 -36.53 14.39
N GLU A 27 30.44 -37.78 13.95
CA GLU A 27 29.50 -38.93 14.03
C GLU A 27 28.76 -39.45 12.77
N SER A 28 29.15 -39.10 11.53
CA SER A 28 28.80 -39.97 10.38
C SER A 28 29.90 -40.02 9.34
N SER A 29 30.57 -41.17 9.24
CA SER A 29 31.72 -41.43 8.38
C SER A 29 31.37 -41.58 6.89
N GLU A 30 30.87 -40.54 6.25
CA GLU A 30 31.05 -40.36 4.81
C GLU A 30 31.82 -39.06 4.61
N ALA A 31 33.14 -39.18 4.47
CA ALA A 31 34.01 -38.07 4.13
C ALA A 31 33.38 -37.22 2.99
N LEU A 32 33.43 -35.89 3.12
CA LEU A 32 33.36 -34.94 1.99
C LEU A 32 33.88 -35.65 0.74
N PRO A 33 33.14 -35.71 -0.39
CA PRO A 33 33.53 -36.53 -1.52
C PRO A 33 34.85 -35.98 -2.09
N ASP A 34 35.96 -36.54 -1.63
CA ASP A 34 37.20 -36.48 -2.36
C ASP A 34 36.93 -37.24 -3.66
N ALA A 35 36.87 -36.45 -4.74
CA ALA A 35 36.69 -36.85 -6.12
C ALA A 35 35.31 -37.42 -6.53
N SER A 36 34.24 -36.63 -6.42
CA SER A 36 33.26 -36.68 -7.52
C SER A 36 33.99 -36.18 -8.80
N PRO A 37 34.02 -36.95 -9.91
CA PRO A 37 34.77 -36.58 -11.12
C PRO A 37 34.28 -35.27 -11.77
N TYR A 38 33.19 -34.70 -11.24
CA TYR A 38 32.51 -33.54 -11.79
C TYR A 38 32.60 -32.25 -10.95
N HIS A 39 33.41 -32.22 -9.88
CA HIS A 39 33.63 -30.99 -9.09
C HIS A 39 34.38 -29.89 -9.86
N GLY A 40 34.09 -28.64 -9.47
CA GLY A 40 34.78 -27.44 -9.95
C GLY A 40 36.15 -27.25 -9.30
N PRO A 41 37.05 -26.48 -9.93
CA PRO A 41 38.37 -26.18 -9.35
C PRO A 41 38.26 -25.36 -8.07
N GLU A 42 39.25 -25.49 -7.20
CA GLU A 42 39.37 -24.64 -6.00
C GLU A 42 39.53 -23.16 -6.38
N LEU A 43 38.73 -22.30 -5.74
CA LEU A 43 38.70 -20.86 -6.01
C LEU A 43 39.70 -20.06 -5.17
N VAL A 44 40.28 -20.68 -4.14
CA VAL A 44 41.36 -20.08 -3.35
C VAL A 44 42.59 -19.88 -4.24
N GLY A 45 43.21 -18.69 -4.17
CA GLY A 45 44.41 -18.38 -4.96
C GLY A 45 44.18 -18.31 -6.47
N ILE A 46 42.93 -18.15 -6.93
CA ILE A 46 42.60 -18.12 -8.36
C ILE A 46 43.20 -16.91 -9.08
N GLU A 47 43.45 -15.82 -8.37
CA GLU A 47 44.14 -14.62 -8.85
C GLU A 47 45.56 -14.90 -9.35
N LYS A 48 46.20 -15.95 -8.82
CA LYS A 48 47.52 -16.41 -9.28
C LYS A 48 47.46 -17.12 -10.64
N ARG A 49 46.27 -17.56 -11.07
CA ARG A 49 46.05 -18.40 -12.26
C ARG A 49 45.21 -17.72 -13.34
N ARG A 50 44.39 -16.74 -12.99
CA ARG A 50 43.43 -16.07 -13.88
C ARG A 50 43.30 -14.58 -13.55
N THR A 51 43.17 -13.75 -14.59
CA THR A 51 43.00 -12.29 -14.44
C THR A 51 41.54 -11.92 -14.14
N ALA A 52 41.31 -10.75 -13.54
CA ALA A 52 39.97 -10.21 -13.32
C ALA A 52 39.12 -10.14 -14.61
N LYS A 53 39.75 -9.73 -15.73
CA LYS A 53 39.10 -9.70 -17.06
C LYS A 53 38.69 -11.09 -17.53
N TRP A 54 39.56 -12.08 -17.34
CA TRP A 54 39.25 -13.48 -17.68
C TRP A 54 38.12 -14.02 -16.81
N LEU A 55 38.14 -13.77 -15.50
CA LEU A 55 37.10 -14.21 -14.56
C LEU A 55 35.74 -13.57 -14.88
N SER A 56 35.73 -12.27 -15.21
CA SER A 56 34.51 -11.58 -15.63
C SER A 56 33.92 -12.20 -16.90
N LYS A 57 34.75 -12.45 -17.92
CA LYS A 57 34.29 -13.10 -19.17
C LYS A 57 33.88 -14.56 -18.94
N TRP A 58 34.56 -15.30 -18.08
CA TRP A 58 34.21 -16.68 -17.72
C TRP A 58 32.88 -16.78 -16.98
N LEU A 59 32.56 -15.82 -16.10
CA LEU A 59 31.26 -15.76 -15.42
C LEU A 59 30.12 -15.29 -16.34
N GLN A 60 30.44 -14.64 -17.46
CA GLN A 60 29.46 -14.14 -18.43
C GLN A 60 29.17 -15.14 -19.55
N ALA A 61 30.22 -15.65 -20.19
CA ALA A 61 30.15 -16.49 -21.38
C ALA A 61 31.33 -17.49 -21.42
N PRO A 62 31.32 -18.52 -20.56
CA PRO A 62 32.42 -19.49 -20.47
C PRO A 62 32.64 -20.27 -21.78
N GLY A 63 31.59 -20.52 -22.56
CA GLY A 63 31.66 -21.20 -23.87
C GLY A 63 32.47 -20.46 -24.93
N GLU A 64 32.59 -19.14 -24.84
CA GLU A 64 33.49 -18.36 -25.73
C GLU A 64 34.96 -18.57 -25.41
N LEU A 65 35.29 -18.93 -24.15
CA LEU A 65 36.65 -19.18 -23.70
C LEU A 65 37.04 -20.65 -23.79
N ASN A 66 36.09 -21.56 -23.56
CA ASN A 66 36.26 -23.00 -23.71
C ASN A 66 34.92 -23.65 -24.10
N PRO A 67 34.74 -24.11 -25.34
CA PRO A 67 33.51 -24.76 -25.79
C PRO A 67 33.13 -26.02 -25.02
N ASP A 68 34.11 -26.74 -24.44
CA ASP A 68 33.91 -27.98 -23.67
C ASP A 68 33.80 -27.74 -22.15
N HIS A 69 33.45 -26.51 -21.73
CA HIS A 69 33.32 -26.17 -20.32
C HIS A 69 32.13 -26.86 -19.64
N ARG A 70 32.20 -26.97 -18.31
CA ARG A 70 31.09 -27.45 -17.46
C ARG A 70 30.49 -26.36 -16.56
N MET A 71 31.11 -25.18 -16.51
CA MET A 71 30.64 -24.06 -15.69
C MET A 71 29.29 -23.58 -16.22
N PRO A 72 28.20 -23.66 -15.45
CA PRO A 72 26.91 -23.15 -15.90
C PRO A 72 26.86 -21.62 -15.76
N VAL A 73 25.91 -20.98 -16.46
CA VAL A 73 25.81 -19.51 -16.49
C VAL A 73 24.81 -19.03 -15.45
N PHE A 74 25.28 -18.29 -14.44
CA PHE A 74 24.41 -17.65 -13.46
C PHE A 74 23.92 -16.30 -13.98
N SER A 75 22.63 -16.02 -13.83
CA SER A 75 22.04 -14.70 -14.13
C SER A 75 22.50 -13.69 -13.08
N LEU A 76 23.65 -13.08 -13.33
CA LEU A 76 24.29 -12.05 -12.50
C LEU A 76 24.19 -10.68 -13.19
N SER A 77 23.87 -9.63 -12.43
CA SER A 77 24.06 -8.26 -12.90
C SER A 77 25.55 -7.93 -13.06
N ASP A 78 25.86 -6.86 -13.77
CA ASP A 78 27.26 -6.44 -13.94
C ASP A 78 27.90 -6.04 -12.60
N ASP A 79 27.12 -5.49 -11.67
CA ASP A 79 27.58 -5.20 -10.31
C ASP A 79 27.88 -6.48 -9.52
N GLU A 80 26.98 -7.45 -9.56
CA GLU A 80 27.18 -8.73 -8.87
C GLU A 80 28.40 -9.47 -9.42
N ARG A 81 28.58 -9.46 -10.75
CA ARG A 81 29.74 -10.05 -11.41
C ARG A 81 31.03 -9.34 -10.97
N ARG A 82 31.05 -8.00 -10.96
CA ARG A 82 32.18 -7.22 -10.47
C ARG A 82 32.51 -7.52 -9.01
N GLN A 83 31.50 -7.62 -8.15
CA GLN A 83 31.67 -7.95 -6.73
C GLN A 83 32.24 -9.36 -6.51
N ILE A 84 31.78 -10.35 -7.28
CA ILE A 84 32.32 -11.72 -7.22
C ILE A 84 33.78 -11.73 -7.68
N VAL A 85 34.10 -11.09 -8.81
CA VAL A 85 35.47 -11.01 -9.32
C VAL A 85 36.38 -10.27 -8.33
N ALA A 86 35.91 -9.15 -7.77
CA ALA A 86 36.64 -8.41 -6.76
C ALA A 86 36.90 -9.27 -5.52
N ALA A 87 35.91 -10.01 -5.02
CA ALA A 87 36.08 -10.91 -3.88
C ALA A 87 37.11 -12.03 -4.15
N LEU A 88 37.13 -12.58 -5.37
CA LEU A 88 38.10 -13.61 -5.77
C LEU A 88 39.52 -13.06 -5.99
N VAL A 89 39.67 -11.77 -6.27
CA VAL A 89 40.96 -11.11 -6.51
C VAL A 89 41.52 -10.45 -5.25
N LEU A 90 40.65 -9.97 -4.35
CA LEU A 90 41.01 -9.28 -3.11
C LEU A 90 41.14 -10.21 -1.91
N SER A 91 40.87 -11.52 -2.05
CA SER A 91 41.03 -12.52 -0.99
C SER A 91 42.52 -12.80 -0.72
N THR A 92 43.24 -11.82 -0.19
CA THR A 92 44.63 -11.94 0.29
C THR A 92 44.81 -11.17 1.59
N SER A 93 44.61 -11.83 2.73
CA SER A 93 45.36 -11.58 3.98
C SER A 93 44.77 -12.41 5.12
N GLU A 94 45.14 -13.68 5.22
CA GLU A 94 45.39 -14.34 6.51
C GLU A 94 46.28 -15.55 6.25
N GLU A 95 47.32 -15.69 7.07
CA GLU A 95 48.51 -16.47 6.81
C GLU A 95 48.32 -18.00 6.84
N LYS A 96 49.11 -18.65 5.97
CA LYS A 96 49.77 -19.97 6.10
C LYS A 96 48.91 -21.22 6.39
N ALA A 97 48.82 -22.07 5.36
CA ALA A 97 49.30 -23.44 5.45
C ALA A 97 49.69 -23.93 4.05
N ASP A 98 50.99 -24.11 3.83
CA ASP A 98 51.57 -24.78 2.66
C ASP A 98 51.56 -26.29 2.93
N PRO A 99 50.85 -27.14 2.17
CA PRO A 99 50.86 -28.59 2.36
C PRO A 99 52.19 -29.26 1.98
N ARG A 100 53.21 -28.50 1.55
CA ARG A 100 54.53 -29.03 1.14
C ARG A 100 55.69 -28.56 2.01
N ALA A 101 55.42 -28.08 3.22
CA ALA A 101 56.45 -27.88 4.25
C ALA A 101 56.95 -29.24 4.78
N GLY A 102 57.77 -29.91 3.98
CA GLY A 102 58.32 -31.24 4.31
C GLY A 102 59.44 -31.70 3.39
N VAL A 103 60.23 -30.80 2.78
CA VAL A 103 61.55 -31.17 2.22
C VAL A 103 62.50 -29.97 2.37
N SER A 104 63.60 -30.18 3.07
CA SER A 104 64.64 -29.20 3.38
C SER A 104 65.34 -28.64 2.14
N LYS A 105 65.67 -27.34 2.18
CA LYS A 105 66.73 -26.75 1.35
C LYS A 105 68.07 -26.95 2.05
N GLU A 106 68.97 -27.74 1.45
CA GLU A 106 70.40 -27.43 1.50
C GLU A 106 70.85 -26.74 0.20
N LYS A 107 71.91 -25.95 0.36
CA LYS A 107 72.30 -24.76 -0.40
C LYS A 107 72.84 -25.03 -1.81
N SER A 108 72.54 -24.15 -2.77
CA SER A 108 73.52 -23.66 -3.76
C SER A 108 73.04 -22.36 -4.44
N SER A 109 73.98 -21.48 -4.76
CA SER A 109 73.79 -20.17 -5.40
C SER A 109 73.11 -20.25 -6.78
N PRO A 110 72.44 -19.19 -7.27
CA PRO A 110 71.63 -19.25 -8.49
C PRO A 110 72.46 -19.52 -9.76
N PRO A 111 71.97 -20.32 -10.72
CA PRO A 111 72.64 -20.53 -12.00
C PRO A 111 72.63 -19.23 -12.82
N SER A 112 73.63 -19.06 -13.71
CA SER A 112 73.75 -17.89 -14.57
C SER A 112 72.46 -17.63 -15.38
N LEU A 113 72.27 -16.37 -15.81
CA LEU A 113 71.10 -15.95 -16.59
C LEU A 113 70.88 -16.84 -17.84
N GLU A 114 71.95 -17.30 -18.48
CA GLU A 114 71.89 -18.21 -19.64
C GLU A 114 71.38 -19.61 -19.28
N ALA A 115 71.79 -20.17 -18.13
CA ALA A 115 71.30 -21.47 -17.67
C ALA A 115 69.83 -21.40 -17.21
N SER A 116 69.40 -20.27 -16.63
CA SER A 116 68.00 -20.03 -16.27
C SER A 116 67.11 -19.84 -17.51
N ILE A 117 67.59 -19.15 -18.55
CA ILE A 117 66.89 -19.00 -19.84
C ILE A 117 66.79 -20.33 -20.58
N ALA A 118 67.86 -21.13 -20.60
CA ALA A 118 67.86 -22.46 -21.22
C ALA A 118 66.88 -23.41 -20.51
N ASN A 119 66.82 -23.36 -19.18
CA ASN A 119 65.91 -24.19 -18.40
C ASN A 119 64.45 -23.73 -18.54
N GLY A 120 64.19 -22.42 -18.63
CA GLY A 120 62.86 -21.85 -18.93
C GLY A 120 62.36 -22.22 -20.33
N ARG A 121 63.23 -22.14 -21.35
CA ARG A 121 62.90 -22.58 -22.72
C ARG A 121 62.66 -24.09 -22.78
N ARG A 122 63.46 -24.88 -22.07
CA ARG A 122 63.29 -26.34 -21.95
C ARG A 122 61.96 -26.73 -21.31
N ILE A 123 61.52 -26.02 -20.28
CA ILE A 123 60.22 -26.26 -19.63
C ILE A 123 59.05 -25.83 -20.53
N ALA A 124 59.13 -24.65 -21.17
CA ALA A 124 58.09 -24.18 -22.10
C ALA A 124 57.94 -25.07 -23.34
N THR A 125 59.05 -25.64 -23.84
CA THR A 125 59.06 -26.63 -24.94
C THR A 125 58.53 -27.98 -24.46
N ALA A 126 58.96 -28.45 -23.28
CA ALA A 126 58.54 -29.74 -22.71
C ALA A 126 57.05 -29.78 -22.34
N ALA A 127 56.47 -28.65 -21.95
CA ALA A 127 55.04 -28.52 -21.68
C ALA A 127 54.21 -28.20 -22.94
N ASN A 128 54.85 -28.12 -24.11
CA ASN A 128 54.25 -27.76 -25.40
C ASN A 128 53.41 -26.47 -25.37
N CYS A 129 53.86 -25.47 -24.61
CA CYS A 129 53.11 -24.22 -24.44
C CYS A 129 52.89 -23.49 -25.77
N ALA A 130 53.82 -23.63 -26.72
CA ALA A 130 53.74 -23.08 -28.08
C ALA A 130 52.65 -23.73 -28.96
N GLY A 131 52.10 -24.89 -28.55
CA GLY A 131 50.98 -25.53 -29.24
C GLY A 131 49.63 -24.83 -29.06
N CYS A 132 49.51 -23.95 -28.04
CA CYS A 132 48.29 -23.18 -27.77
C CYS A 132 48.54 -21.65 -27.65
N HIS A 133 49.78 -21.20 -27.39
CA HIS A 133 50.14 -19.78 -27.25
C HIS A 133 51.27 -19.40 -28.22
N SER A 134 51.20 -18.22 -28.86
CA SER A 134 52.31 -17.71 -29.69
C SER A 134 53.46 -17.17 -28.83
N ILE A 135 54.63 -17.82 -28.89
CA ILE A 135 55.83 -17.46 -28.11
C ILE A 135 57.01 -17.23 -29.06
N LYS A 136 57.52 -16.00 -29.10
CA LYS A 136 58.58 -15.57 -30.05
C LYS A 136 59.88 -16.36 -29.80
N GLY A 137 60.33 -17.15 -30.79
CA GLY A 137 61.54 -18.00 -30.70
C GLY A 137 61.28 -19.49 -30.40
N LEU A 138 60.02 -19.93 -30.34
CA LEU A 138 59.61 -21.33 -30.31
C LEU A 138 58.53 -21.52 -31.39
N GLU A 139 58.90 -22.15 -32.51
CA GLU A 139 57.99 -22.28 -33.67
C GLU A 139 56.87 -23.31 -33.37
N PRO A 140 55.59 -22.98 -33.61
CA PRO A 140 54.48 -23.92 -33.46
C PRO A 140 54.56 -25.02 -34.52
N SER A 141 54.64 -26.30 -34.13
CA SER A 141 54.51 -27.37 -35.11
C SER A 141 53.04 -27.52 -35.52
N ALA A 142 52.74 -27.24 -36.79
CA ALA A 142 51.41 -27.39 -37.35
C ALA A 142 51.02 -28.88 -37.47
N ILE A 143 50.28 -29.43 -36.50
CA ILE A 143 49.62 -30.73 -36.67
C ILE A 143 48.19 -30.68 -36.12
N LYS A 144 47.21 -30.80 -37.04
CA LYS A 144 45.82 -31.21 -36.75
C LYS A 144 45.83 -32.67 -36.32
N ILE A 145 45.41 -32.99 -35.09
CA ILE A 145 45.34 -34.38 -34.65
C ILE A 145 43.97 -34.96 -35.03
N ALA A 146 43.97 -35.89 -36.00
CA ALA A 146 42.90 -36.87 -36.19
C ALA A 146 42.98 -37.96 -35.12
N ARG A 147 41.83 -38.40 -34.58
CA ARG A 147 41.74 -39.48 -33.58
C ARG A 147 42.11 -40.83 -34.21
N PRO A 148 42.94 -41.69 -33.58
CA PRO A 148 43.21 -43.02 -34.09
C PRO A 148 42.01 -43.95 -33.85
N THR A 149 41.61 -44.69 -34.89
CA THR A 149 40.64 -45.78 -34.84
C THR A 149 41.41 -47.11 -34.79
N LYS A 150 41.09 -47.96 -33.80
CA LYS A 150 41.54 -49.36 -33.61
C LYS A 150 43.05 -49.61 -33.42
N ILE A 151 43.41 -50.15 -32.26
CA ILE A 151 44.69 -50.86 -32.04
C ILE A 151 44.52 -52.27 -32.63
N GLN A 152 45.12 -52.54 -33.78
CA GLN A 152 45.23 -53.88 -34.35
C GLN A 152 46.65 -54.41 -34.13
N SER A 153 46.73 -55.54 -33.40
CA SER A 153 47.90 -56.39 -33.13
C SER A 153 48.86 -55.98 -31.99
N ALA A 154 49.17 -56.98 -31.16
CA ALA A 154 50.07 -56.93 -30.01
C ALA A 154 51.45 -57.50 -30.37
N ASP A 155 52.08 -57.00 -31.44
CA ASP A 155 53.46 -57.37 -31.73
C ASP A 155 54.41 -56.58 -30.81
N SER A 156 55.17 -57.30 -29.98
CA SER A 156 55.88 -56.78 -28.80
C SER A 156 57.20 -56.08 -29.10
N THR A 157 57.57 -55.97 -30.39
CA THR A 157 58.85 -55.39 -30.83
C THR A 157 58.73 -53.96 -31.37
N HIS A 158 57.52 -53.47 -31.69
CA HIS A 158 57.32 -52.18 -32.37
C HIS A 158 56.15 -51.31 -31.85
N ASN A 159 55.76 -51.50 -30.59
CA ASN A 159 54.75 -50.68 -29.90
C ASN A 159 55.35 -49.83 -28.76
N CYS A 160 54.56 -48.93 -28.20
CA CYS A 160 54.97 -48.00 -27.13
C CYS A 160 55.40 -48.69 -25.81
N LEU A 161 55.29 -50.01 -25.73
CA LEU A 161 55.67 -50.85 -24.60
C LEU A 161 56.88 -51.76 -24.90
N ALA A 162 57.59 -51.62 -26.03
CA ALA A 162 58.70 -52.52 -26.40
C ALA A 162 59.90 -52.50 -25.42
N VAL A 163 60.63 -53.62 -25.28
CA VAL A 163 61.70 -53.80 -24.26
C VAL A 163 62.95 -52.94 -24.51
N LYS A 164 63.30 -52.68 -25.77
CA LYS A 164 64.47 -51.88 -26.14
C LYS A 164 64.06 -50.74 -27.06
N LYS A 165 64.65 -49.57 -26.86
CA LYS A 165 64.51 -48.42 -27.75
C LYS A 165 64.96 -48.83 -29.16
N PRO A 166 64.13 -48.71 -30.21
CA PRO A 166 64.57 -48.98 -31.57
C PRO A 166 65.70 -48.00 -31.93
N GLN A 167 66.88 -48.50 -32.32
CA GLN A 167 67.97 -47.66 -32.79
C GLN A 167 67.72 -47.24 -34.24
N SER A 168 67.76 -45.93 -34.50
CA SER A 168 67.80 -45.39 -35.86
C SER A 168 69.22 -45.55 -36.42
N ASN A 169 69.47 -46.56 -37.25
CA ASN A 169 70.69 -46.61 -38.05
C ASN A 169 70.47 -47.44 -39.32
N THR A 170 70.03 -46.79 -40.39
CA THR A 170 70.47 -47.03 -41.77
C THR A 170 70.08 -45.77 -42.56
N GLY A 171 71.02 -45.23 -43.35
CA GLY A 171 70.84 -43.96 -44.04
C GLY A 171 69.87 -44.09 -45.20
N ASP A 172 68.65 -43.60 -45.03
CA ASP A 172 67.81 -43.08 -46.11
C ASP A 172 66.81 -42.07 -45.53
N ASN A 173 66.49 -41.04 -46.30
CA ASN A 173 65.73 -39.86 -45.87
C ASN A 173 64.21 -40.13 -45.75
N SER A 174 63.77 -40.93 -44.78
CA SER A 174 62.35 -41.07 -44.46
C SER A 174 62.05 -41.11 -42.94
N GLU A 175 61.42 -40.03 -42.47
CA GLU A 175 60.75 -39.75 -41.16
C GLU A 175 61.45 -40.15 -39.83
N PRO A 176 61.65 -39.20 -38.88
CA PRO A 176 62.01 -39.56 -37.51
C PRO A 176 60.85 -40.30 -36.81
N ASN A 177 61.16 -41.40 -36.13
CA ASN A 177 60.18 -42.27 -35.47
C ASN A 177 59.44 -41.52 -34.33
N HIS A 178 58.25 -40.97 -34.61
CA HIS A 178 57.43 -40.14 -33.70
C HIS A 178 56.60 -40.93 -32.66
N ARG A 179 57.02 -42.14 -32.27
CA ARG A 179 56.25 -42.96 -31.33
C ARG A 179 56.77 -42.81 -29.89
N PRO A 180 55.91 -42.52 -28.90
CA PRO A 180 56.33 -42.47 -27.50
C PRO A 180 56.73 -43.86 -27.00
N TRP A 181 57.88 -43.96 -26.33
CA TRP A 181 58.37 -45.17 -25.68
C TRP A 181 58.36 -44.96 -24.16
N PHE A 182 57.72 -45.86 -23.42
CA PHE A 182 57.59 -45.80 -21.97
C PHE A 182 58.44 -46.89 -21.31
N GLN A 183 59.21 -46.55 -20.27
CA GLN A 183 59.92 -47.54 -19.46
C GLN A 183 58.92 -48.30 -18.58
N THR A 184 58.63 -49.56 -18.94
CA THR A 184 57.81 -50.48 -18.14
C THR A 184 58.62 -51.71 -17.74
N THR A 185 58.38 -52.24 -16.56
CA THR A 185 58.87 -53.57 -16.15
C THR A 185 58.15 -54.68 -16.93
N ASP A 186 58.72 -55.89 -16.97
CA ASP A 186 58.10 -57.03 -17.67
C ASP A 186 56.72 -57.40 -17.10
N VAL A 187 56.52 -57.21 -15.79
CA VAL A 187 55.26 -57.46 -15.09
C VAL A 187 54.19 -56.43 -15.47
N GLU A 188 54.52 -55.14 -15.43
CA GLU A 188 53.60 -54.06 -15.84
C GLU A 188 53.19 -54.21 -17.31
N ARG A 189 54.12 -54.65 -18.17
CA ARG A 189 53.84 -54.90 -19.58
C ARG A 189 52.87 -56.06 -19.79
N GLN A 190 53.02 -57.16 -19.05
CA GLN A 190 52.07 -58.27 -19.09
C GLN A 190 50.69 -57.85 -18.59
N GLN A 191 50.62 -57.04 -17.53
CA GLN A 191 49.36 -56.52 -16.99
C GLN A 191 48.65 -55.56 -17.95
N LEU A 192 49.40 -54.63 -18.55
CA LEU A 192 48.88 -53.69 -19.55
C LEU A 192 48.40 -54.41 -20.81
N ASN A 193 49.16 -55.40 -21.30
CA ASN A 193 48.73 -56.20 -22.44
C ASN A 193 47.50 -57.06 -22.10
N ALA A 194 47.42 -57.67 -20.92
CA ALA A 194 46.25 -58.42 -20.49
C ALA A 194 44.99 -57.54 -20.40
N TRP A 195 45.13 -56.32 -19.87
CA TRP A 195 44.05 -55.32 -19.82
C TRP A 195 43.66 -54.83 -21.22
N LEU A 196 44.60 -54.48 -22.07
CA LEU A 196 44.31 -54.02 -23.45
C LEU A 196 43.61 -55.10 -24.28
N THR A 197 43.95 -56.38 -24.06
CA THR A 197 43.34 -57.51 -24.77
C THR A 197 41.93 -57.84 -24.24
N SER A 198 41.60 -57.45 -23.00
CA SER A 198 40.26 -57.62 -22.43
C SER A 198 39.26 -56.55 -22.91
N ILE A 199 39.75 -55.44 -23.48
CA ILE A 199 38.94 -54.38 -24.09
C ILE A 199 38.52 -54.83 -25.50
N ARG A 200 37.57 -55.76 -25.61
CA ARG A 200 36.77 -55.95 -26.84
C ARG A 200 35.56 -55.03 -26.75
N THR A 201 35.58 -53.91 -27.48
CA THR A 201 34.49 -52.92 -27.45
C THR A 201 33.55 -53.07 -28.64
N ASP A 202 32.31 -53.49 -28.36
CA ASP A 202 31.14 -52.86 -28.97
C ASP A 202 30.63 -51.83 -27.95
N ILE A 203 30.75 -50.54 -28.25
CA ILE A 203 30.20 -49.47 -27.41
C ILE A 203 28.69 -49.48 -27.63
N GLN A 204 27.92 -50.03 -26.68
CA GLN A 204 26.46 -50.04 -26.78
C GLN A 204 25.87 -48.63 -26.75
N HIS A 205 24.77 -48.43 -27.48
CA HIS A 205 23.94 -47.22 -27.43
C HIS A 205 23.39 -47.01 -26.01
N VAL A 206 23.76 -45.90 -25.36
CA VAL A 206 23.20 -45.50 -24.06
C VAL A 206 21.71 -45.15 -24.24
N THR A 207 20.83 -45.73 -23.42
CA THR A 207 19.40 -45.39 -23.44
C THR A 207 19.19 -43.93 -22.98
N GLY A 208 18.12 -43.28 -23.46
CA GLY A 208 17.84 -41.88 -23.10
C GLY A 208 17.74 -41.62 -21.58
N ALA A 209 17.27 -42.60 -20.79
CA ALA A 209 17.20 -42.49 -19.34
C ALA A 209 18.58 -42.55 -18.65
N ALA A 210 19.48 -43.42 -19.14
CA ALA A 210 20.85 -43.50 -18.64
C ALA A 210 21.65 -42.24 -19.00
N LEU A 211 21.44 -41.69 -20.20
CA LEU A 211 22.00 -40.40 -20.60
C LEU A 211 21.47 -39.27 -19.70
N GLY A 212 20.15 -39.24 -19.46
CA GLY A 212 19.53 -38.29 -18.55
C GLY A 212 20.18 -38.30 -17.18
N SER A 213 20.24 -39.47 -16.52
CA SER A 213 20.89 -39.68 -15.21
C SER A 213 22.35 -39.20 -15.19
N LEU A 214 23.12 -39.51 -16.24
CA LEU A 214 24.51 -39.07 -16.36
C LEU A 214 24.63 -37.54 -16.38
N LEU A 215 23.77 -36.86 -17.14
CA LEU A 215 23.80 -35.40 -17.28
C LEU A 215 23.52 -34.69 -15.95
N ILE A 216 22.55 -35.16 -15.16
CA ILE A 216 22.20 -34.57 -13.83
C ILE A 216 23.37 -34.68 -12.85
N HIS A 217 24.12 -35.79 -12.90
CA HIS A 217 25.34 -35.97 -12.10
C HIS A 217 26.50 -35.13 -12.65
N ARG A 218 26.72 -35.15 -13.97
CA ARG A 218 27.82 -34.44 -14.65
C ARG A 218 27.73 -32.93 -14.50
N ASN A 219 26.52 -32.40 -14.50
CA ASN A 219 26.24 -30.96 -14.41
C ASN A 219 26.03 -30.48 -12.97
N GLY A 220 26.22 -31.36 -11.96
CA GLY A 220 26.22 -30.97 -10.56
C GLY A 220 24.84 -30.63 -9.98
N CYS A 221 23.75 -31.04 -10.62
CA CYS A 221 22.40 -30.73 -10.14
C CYS A 221 22.16 -31.27 -8.72
N LEU A 222 22.64 -32.48 -8.41
CA LEU A 222 22.54 -33.10 -7.09
C LEU A 222 23.50 -32.50 -6.04
N ALA A 223 24.47 -31.69 -6.46
CA ALA A 223 25.32 -30.95 -5.52
C ALA A 223 24.56 -29.75 -4.94
N CYS A 224 23.63 -29.16 -5.71
CA CYS A 224 22.75 -28.11 -5.22
C CYS A 224 21.48 -28.69 -4.59
N HIS A 225 20.80 -29.59 -5.29
CA HIS A 225 19.46 -30.05 -4.96
C HIS A 225 19.44 -31.40 -4.24
N ASP A 226 18.63 -31.51 -3.20
CA ASP A 226 18.24 -32.79 -2.62
C ASP A 226 17.45 -33.63 -3.63
N ARG A 227 17.68 -34.95 -3.65
CA ARG A 227 16.84 -35.92 -4.35
C ARG A 227 16.81 -37.22 -3.58
N ASP A 228 15.61 -37.64 -3.19
CA ASP A 228 15.38 -38.82 -2.35
C ASP A 228 16.21 -38.76 -1.07
N LEU A 229 17.10 -39.74 -0.84
CA LEU A 229 18.03 -39.76 0.30
C LEU A 229 19.31 -38.95 0.06
N LYS A 230 19.59 -38.50 -1.17
CA LYS A 230 20.79 -37.71 -1.49
C LYS A 230 20.55 -36.25 -1.12
N LYS A 231 21.46 -35.69 -0.33
CA LYS A 231 21.42 -34.30 0.15
C LYS A 231 22.40 -33.41 -0.62
N GLY A 232 21.94 -32.22 -1.00
CA GLY A 232 22.73 -31.20 -1.69
C GLY A 232 23.13 -30.06 -0.74
N LEU A 233 22.80 -28.82 -1.09
CA LEU A 233 23.10 -27.64 -0.25
C LEU A 233 22.32 -27.61 1.07
N SER A 234 21.27 -28.41 1.22
CA SER A 234 20.43 -28.45 2.44
C SER A 234 21.23 -28.75 3.70
N THR A 235 22.22 -29.64 3.63
CA THR A 235 23.09 -30.01 4.77
C THR A 235 24.07 -28.91 5.13
N HIS A 236 24.39 -28.03 4.19
CA HIS A 236 25.40 -26.98 4.36
C HIS A 236 24.81 -25.60 4.63
N ALA A 237 23.50 -25.41 4.44
CA ALA A 237 22.83 -24.11 4.55
C ALA A 237 23.00 -23.47 5.94
N GLY A 238 23.00 -24.27 7.01
CA GLY A 238 23.26 -23.82 8.38
C GLY A 238 24.67 -23.23 8.53
N VAL A 239 25.68 -23.99 8.10
CA VAL A 239 27.09 -23.56 8.10
C VAL A 239 27.30 -22.31 7.24
N ILE A 240 26.70 -22.26 6.04
CA ILE A 240 26.80 -21.07 5.18
C ILE A 240 26.18 -19.83 5.86
N SER A 241 25.08 -20.01 6.58
CA SER A 241 24.41 -18.92 7.29
C SER A 241 25.20 -18.43 8.51
N SER A 242 25.94 -19.31 9.20
CA SER A 242 26.75 -18.95 10.37
C SER A 242 28.05 -18.22 10.01
N LEU A 243 28.57 -18.43 8.79
CA LEU A 243 29.78 -17.77 8.30
C LEU A 243 29.68 -16.23 8.27
N ARG A 244 28.48 -15.65 8.31
CA ARG A 244 28.26 -14.19 8.27
C ARG A 244 27.04 -13.78 9.07
N SER A 245 27.21 -12.76 9.93
CA SER A 245 26.11 -12.20 10.73
C SER A 245 24.92 -11.69 9.90
N ASP A 246 25.18 -11.15 8.69
CA ASP A 246 24.12 -10.68 7.77
C ASP A 246 23.35 -11.81 7.05
N LEU A 247 23.70 -13.08 7.32
CA LEU A 247 22.99 -14.28 6.86
C LEU A 247 22.30 -15.05 8.00
N ASN A 248 22.42 -14.58 9.25
CA ASN A 248 21.76 -15.22 10.40
C ASN A 248 20.25 -15.33 10.17
N GLY A 249 19.70 -16.52 10.42
CA GLY A 249 18.27 -16.82 10.23
C GLY A 249 17.83 -16.96 8.76
N GLN A 250 18.75 -16.92 7.78
CA GLN A 250 18.43 -17.00 6.34
C GLN A 250 18.83 -18.34 5.70
N SER A 251 19.08 -19.40 6.49
CA SER A 251 19.45 -20.72 5.97
C SER A 251 18.45 -21.24 4.94
N GLN A 252 17.15 -21.02 5.15
CA GLN A 252 16.08 -21.42 4.22
C GLN A 252 16.20 -20.76 2.83
N ALA A 253 16.78 -19.56 2.72
CA ALA A 253 17.00 -18.93 1.41
C ALA A 253 18.16 -19.54 0.61
N LEU A 254 18.95 -20.43 1.22
CA LEU A 254 20.09 -21.11 0.62
C LEU A 254 19.76 -22.53 0.16
N ILE A 255 18.60 -23.06 0.55
CA ILE A 255 18.17 -24.42 0.22
C ILE A 255 17.36 -24.38 -1.08
N PRO A 256 17.87 -24.91 -2.20
CA PRO A 256 17.11 -24.96 -3.44
C PRO A 256 16.00 -26.02 -3.37
N PRO A 257 14.95 -25.93 -4.21
CA PRO A 257 13.83 -26.87 -4.17
C PRO A 257 14.27 -28.31 -4.42
N ALA A 258 13.81 -29.29 -3.63
CA ALA A 258 14.14 -30.70 -3.86
C ALA A 258 13.71 -31.18 -5.26
N LEU A 259 14.52 -32.04 -5.87
CA LEU A 259 14.25 -32.73 -7.14
C LEU A 259 13.52 -34.07 -6.94
N THR A 260 13.21 -34.45 -5.70
CA THR A 260 12.32 -35.58 -5.39
C THR A 260 10.95 -35.38 -6.05
N ALA A 261 10.46 -36.40 -6.75
CA ALA A 261 9.18 -36.39 -7.46
C ALA A 261 8.99 -35.26 -8.49
N ALA A 262 10.07 -34.58 -8.91
CA ALA A 262 10.01 -33.44 -9.83
C ALA A 262 9.36 -33.83 -11.17
N GLY A 263 9.59 -35.07 -11.63
CA GLY A 263 8.99 -35.60 -12.84
C GLY A 263 7.49 -35.91 -12.73
N ASP A 264 6.94 -36.19 -11.55
CA ASP A 264 5.48 -36.32 -11.35
C ASP A 264 4.81 -34.96 -11.12
N LYS A 265 5.52 -34.06 -10.42
CA LYS A 265 5.04 -32.75 -10.02
C LYS A 265 4.83 -31.79 -11.18
N LEU A 266 5.83 -31.68 -12.06
CA LEU A 266 5.88 -30.65 -13.10
C LEU A 266 5.26 -31.14 -14.40
N LYS A 267 4.63 -30.22 -15.14
CA LYS A 267 4.29 -30.42 -16.56
C LYS A 267 5.59 -30.54 -17.37
N ASP A 268 5.60 -31.40 -18.37
CA ASP A 268 6.79 -31.81 -19.12
C ASP A 268 7.50 -30.60 -19.78
N GLU A 269 6.73 -29.70 -20.39
CA GLU A 269 7.23 -28.46 -21.00
C GLU A 269 7.89 -27.54 -19.97
N TYR A 270 7.24 -27.38 -18.81
CA TYR A 270 7.78 -26.56 -17.73
C TYR A 270 9.04 -27.18 -17.12
N LEU A 271 9.08 -28.50 -16.95
CA LEU A 271 10.26 -29.23 -16.49
C LEU A 271 11.43 -29.05 -17.46
N MET A 272 11.19 -29.13 -18.76
CA MET A 272 12.21 -28.91 -19.79
C MET A 272 12.82 -27.48 -19.73
N SER A 273 11.97 -26.47 -19.55
CA SER A 273 12.42 -25.07 -19.35
C SER A 273 13.16 -24.88 -18.02
N ALA A 274 12.71 -25.53 -16.95
CA ALA A 274 13.31 -25.44 -15.62
C ALA A 274 14.73 -26.04 -15.57
N VAL A 275 14.92 -27.22 -16.18
CA VAL A 275 16.21 -27.93 -16.21
C VAL A 275 17.27 -27.17 -16.99
N SER A 276 16.88 -26.44 -18.03
CA SER A 276 17.79 -25.64 -18.86
C SER A 276 18.07 -24.24 -18.31
N GLY A 277 17.31 -23.78 -17.31
CA GLY A 277 17.41 -22.43 -16.77
C GLY A 277 16.85 -21.34 -17.70
N GLU A 278 16.03 -21.71 -18.68
CA GLU A 278 15.49 -20.81 -19.72
C GLU A 278 14.22 -20.05 -19.27
N GLN A 279 13.91 -20.08 -17.98
CA GLN A 279 12.75 -19.38 -17.44
C GLN A 279 12.92 -17.84 -17.56
N ALA A 280 11.86 -17.15 -17.98
CA ALA A 280 11.86 -15.70 -18.13
C ALA A 280 12.03 -14.96 -16.79
N SER A 281 11.55 -15.55 -15.69
CA SER A 281 11.62 -14.95 -14.35
C SER A 281 11.96 -16.00 -13.29
N ARG A 282 12.55 -15.55 -12.17
CA ARG A 282 12.85 -16.42 -11.02
C ARG A 282 11.58 -16.74 -10.26
N ARG A 283 11.23 -18.03 -10.20
CA ARG A 283 10.04 -18.52 -9.47
C ARG A 283 10.02 -18.15 -7.99
N LEU A 284 11.16 -18.27 -7.31
CA LEU A 284 11.30 -17.99 -5.88
C LEU A 284 12.32 -16.85 -5.71
N PRO A 285 11.91 -15.59 -5.91
CA PRO A 285 12.84 -14.46 -5.95
C PRO A 285 13.53 -14.18 -4.61
N TRP A 286 13.00 -14.70 -3.50
CA TRP A 286 13.60 -14.60 -2.16
C TRP A 286 14.71 -15.62 -1.90
N LEU A 287 14.88 -16.64 -2.74
CA LEU A 287 16.03 -17.53 -2.63
C LEU A 287 17.30 -16.78 -3.02
N LEU A 288 18.31 -16.87 -2.16
CA LEU A 288 19.64 -16.35 -2.43
C LEU A 288 20.39 -17.26 -3.40
N VAL A 289 20.16 -18.58 -3.31
CA VAL A 289 20.65 -19.58 -4.27
C VAL A 289 19.95 -19.44 -5.62
N ARG A 290 20.70 -19.53 -6.72
CA ARG A 290 20.16 -19.31 -8.08
C ARG A 290 20.32 -20.55 -8.93
N MET A 291 19.24 -20.95 -9.61
CA MET A 291 19.30 -21.96 -10.66
C MET A 291 20.07 -21.39 -11.86
N PRO A 292 21.19 -22.00 -12.28
CA PRO A 292 21.97 -21.51 -13.41
C PRO A 292 21.43 -22.03 -14.75
N LYS A 293 21.90 -21.44 -15.85
CA LYS A 293 21.59 -21.87 -17.22
C LYS A 293 22.61 -22.92 -17.68
N PHE A 294 22.09 -24.01 -18.25
CA PHE A 294 22.90 -25.10 -18.80
C PHE A 294 22.81 -25.10 -20.33
N GLY A 295 23.95 -25.26 -21.02
CA GLY A 295 24.03 -25.32 -22.48
C GLY A 295 23.65 -26.69 -23.05
N PHE A 296 22.51 -27.25 -22.63
CA PHE A 296 22.04 -28.55 -23.14
C PHE A 296 21.53 -28.43 -24.57
N SER A 297 21.92 -29.39 -25.42
CA SER A 297 21.29 -29.64 -26.71
C SER A 297 19.85 -30.11 -26.56
N ALA A 298 19.05 -30.08 -27.63
CA ALA A 298 17.66 -30.54 -27.61
C ALA A 298 17.52 -32.01 -27.16
N ASP A 299 18.45 -32.87 -27.58
CA ASP A 299 18.49 -34.29 -27.21
C ASP A 299 18.84 -34.48 -25.74
N GLU A 300 19.78 -33.69 -25.20
CA GLU A 300 20.13 -33.72 -23.78
C GLU A 300 18.99 -33.22 -22.90
N LYS A 301 18.30 -32.14 -23.30
CA LYS A 301 17.09 -31.66 -22.61
C LYS A 301 16.03 -32.77 -22.56
N THR A 302 15.80 -33.44 -23.69
CA THR A 302 14.85 -34.55 -23.79
C THR A 302 15.27 -35.73 -22.91
N ALA A 303 16.55 -36.09 -22.88
CA ALA A 303 17.08 -37.17 -22.06
C ALA A 303 16.90 -36.90 -20.56
N VAL A 304 17.22 -35.69 -20.09
CA VAL A 304 17.04 -35.31 -18.67
C VAL A 304 15.55 -35.30 -18.29
N THR A 305 14.69 -34.71 -19.13
CA THR A 305 13.24 -34.72 -18.89
C THR A 305 12.68 -36.15 -18.84
N ARG A 306 13.07 -37.02 -19.79
CA ARG A 306 12.64 -38.43 -19.80
C ARG A 306 13.12 -39.20 -18.57
N TYR A 307 14.32 -38.91 -18.06
CA TYR A 307 14.77 -39.51 -16.81
C TYR A 307 13.86 -39.14 -15.65
N PHE A 308 13.59 -37.84 -15.44
CA PHE A 308 12.72 -37.40 -14.35
C PHE A 308 11.31 -37.97 -14.48
N VAL A 309 10.71 -37.88 -15.67
CA VAL A 309 9.38 -38.44 -15.93
C VAL A 309 9.39 -39.95 -15.70
N GLY A 310 10.33 -40.69 -16.29
CA GLY A 310 10.37 -42.14 -16.14
C GLY A 310 10.64 -42.62 -14.71
N ALA A 311 11.40 -41.86 -13.92
CA ALA A 311 11.71 -42.21 -12.53
C ALA A 311 10.59 -41.83 -11.54
N ASP A 312 9.91 -40.71 -11.77
CA ASP A 312 9.04 -40.10 -10.76
C ASP A 312 7.54 -40.25 -11.09
N ARG A 313 7.16 -40.28 -12.38
CA ARG A 313 5.76 -40.14 -12.84
C ARG A 313 4.92 -41.31 -12.38
N ILE A 314 3.87 -41.01 -11.62
CA ILE A 314 2.84 -41.99 -11.28
C ILE A 314 1.92 -42.14 -12.51
N PRO A 315 1.77 -43.36 -13.07
CA PRO A 315 0.88 -43.58 -14.20
C PRO A 315 -0.57 -43.26 -13.84
N ASP A 316 -1.28 -42.63 -14.75
CA ASP A 316 -2.69 -42.26 -14.56
C ASP A 316 -3.60 -43.47 -14.24
N ALA A 317 -3.23 -44.67 -14.70
CA ALA A 317 -3.91 -45.93 -14.39
C ALA A 317 -3.66 -46.43 -12.95
N ALA A 318 -2.59 -46.01 -12.28
CA ALA A 318 -2.30 -46.39 -10.89
C ALA A 318 -3.20 -45.67 -9.88
N ASP A 319 -3.85 -44.58 -10.29
CA ASP A 319 -4.76 -43.78 -9.47
C ASP A 319 -6.16 -44.42 -9.31
N VAL A 320 -6.44 -45.54 -9.99
CA VAL A 320 -7.70 -46.32 -9.84
C VAL A 320 -7.92 -46.77 -8.39
N ALA A 321 -6.84 -46.98 -7.62
CA ALA A 321 -6.92 -47.32 -6.20
C ALA A 321 -7.40 -46.16 -5.29
N ARG A 322 -7.56 -44.94 -5.83
CA ARG A 322 -7.99 -43.73 -5.12
C ARG A 322 -9.04 -42.94 -5.93
N GLU A 323 -10.00 -43.65 -6.51
CA GLU A 323 -11.04 -43.07 -7.38
C GLU A 323 -11.73 -41.85 -6.74
N GLU A 324 -12.02 -41.89 -5.44
CA GLU A 324 -12.70 -40.79 -4.74
C GLU A 324 -11.95 -39.45 -4.76
N LEU A 325 -10.61 -39.48 -4.72
CA LEU A 325 -9.78 -38.28 -4.75
C LEU A 325 -9.78 -37.61 -6.13
N PHE A 326 -9.96 -38.38 -7.18
CA PHE A 326 -9.85 -37.91 -8.57
C PHE A 326 -11.19 -37.83 -9.30
N ARG A 327 -12.29 -38.30 -8.69
CA ARG A 327 -13.65 -38.34 -9.27
C ARG A 327 -14.09 -37.01 -9.89
N HIS A 328 -13.74 -35.90 -9.24
CA HIS A 328 -14.12 -34.54 -9.65
C HIS A 328 -13.03 -33.82 -10.46
N LEU A 329 -11.88 -34.46 -10.68
CA LEU A 329 -10.77 -33.87 -11.43
C LEU A 329 -10.94 -34.18 -12.92
N ASN A 330 -10.96 -33.16 -13.77
CA ASN A 330 -10.89 -33.34 -15.23
C ASN A 330 -9.41 -33.39 -15.71
N PRO A 331 -8.88 -34.56 -16.14
CA PRO A 331 -7.47 -34.70 -16.47
C PRO A 331 -7.07 -34.17 -17.86
N HIS A 332 -8.01 -33.89 -18.78
CA HIS A 332 -7.73 -33.61 -20.20
C HIS A 332 -7.87 -32.13 -20.61
N HIS A 333 -8.10 -31.21 -19.67
CA HIS A 333 -8.48 -29.80 -19.87
C HIS A 333 -8.47 -29.27 -21.32
N PRO A 334 -9.67 -28.99 -21.86
CA PRO A 334 -9.97 -27.65 -22.33
C PRO A 334 -11.42 -27.27 -22.03
N THR A 335 -11.70 -26.59 -20.93
CA THR A 335 -12.82 -25.62 -20.87
C THR A 335 -12.60 -24.76 -19.64
N MET A 336 -12.48 -23.46 -19.87
CA MET A 336 -12.34 -22.42 -18.84
C MET A 336 -13.27 -22.70 -17.65
N ALA A 337 -12.78 -22.42 -16.44
CA ALA A 337 -13.59 -22.44 -15.24
C ALA A 337 -14.88 -21.65 -15.51
N THR A 338 -16.04 -22.20 -15.13
CA THR A 338 -17.27 -21.42 -15.22
C THR A 338 -17.13 -20.21 -14.28
N PRO A 339 -17.86 -19.12 -14.53
CA PRO A 339 -17.93 -18.00 -13.58
C PRO A 339 -18.22 -18.43 -12.12
N ALA A 340 -19.10 -19.43 -11.94
CA ALA A 340 -19.40 -20.00 -10.64
C ALA A 340 -18.20 -20.71 -10.01
N ASP A 341 -17.41 -21.43 -10.82
CA ASP A 341 -16.17 -22.08 -10.37
C ASP A 341 -15.11 -21.05 -9.96
N LEU A 342 -14.99 -19.95 -10.70
CA LEU A 342 -14.05 -18.87 -10.37
C LEU A 342 -14.41 -18.17 -9.06
N LEU A 343 -15.70 -17.88 -8.84
CA LEU A 343 -16.22 -17.32 -7.59
C LEU A 343 -16.00 -18.23 -6.40
N THR A 344 -16.35 -19.51 -6.57
CA THR A 344 -16.23 -20.48 -5.49
C THR A 344 -14.76 -20.81 -5.22
N GLY A 345 -13.92 -20.86 -6.25
CA GLY A 345 -12.46 -20.95 -6.12
C GLY A 345 -11.87 -19.74 -5.38
N ASN A 346 -12.37 -18.54 -5.65
CA ASN A 346 -11.95 -17.31 -4.97
C ASN A 346 -12.25 -17.40 -3.47
N HIS A 347 -13.47 -17.84 -3.13
CA HIS A 347 -13.87 -18.11 -1.74
C HIS A 347 -12.96 -19.15 -1.06
N LEU A 348 -12.75 -20.32 -1.68
CA LEU A 348 -11.94 -21.41 -1.12
C LEU A 348 -10.46 -21.03 -0.90
N ILE A 349 -9.89 -20.24 -1.80
CA ILE A 349 -8.47 -19.82 -1.76
C ILE A 349 -8.27 -18.59 -0.87
N GLY A 350 -9.31 -17.77 -0.73
CA GLY A 350 -9.36 -16.52 0.01
C GLY A 350 -9.43 -16.66 1.53
N ALA A 351 -9.53 -15.51 2.21
CA ALA A 351 -9.55 -15.44 3.67
C ALA A 351 -10.77 -16.14 4.31
N GLY A 352 -11.87 -16.28 3.57
CA GLY A 352 -13.09 -16.99 4.01
C GLY A 352 -13.06 -18.51 3.83
N GLY A 353 -12.02 -19.06 3.20
CA GLY A 353 -11.84 -20.49 2.95
C GLY A 353 -10.57 -21.04 3.62
N PHE A 354 -9.74 -21.72 2.83
CA PHE A 354 -8.47 -22.31 3.30
C PHE A 354 -7.34 -21.28 3.47
N ASN A 355 -7.58 -20.01 3.12
CA ASN A 355 -6.66 -18.89 3.34
C ASN A 355 -5.26 -19.10 2.77
N CYS A 356 -5.16 -19.64 1.55
CA CYS A 356 -3.89 -19.95 0.90
C CYS A 356 -3.03 -18.69 0.70
N ILE A 357 -3.69 -17.55 0.49
CA ILE A 357 -3.12 -16.21 0.36
C ILE A 357 -2.49 -15.66 1.66
N ALA A 358 -2.59 -16.35 2.80
CA ALA A 358 -1.83 -15.97 3.99
C ALA A 358 -0.33 -16.27 3.85
N CYS A 359 0.03 -17.32 3.09
CA CYS A 359 1.41 -17.77 2.91
C CYS A 359 1.89 -17.64 1.46
N HIS A 360 0.97 -17.68 0.49
CA HIS A 360 1.30 -17.61 -0.93
C HIS A 360 1.10 -16.21 -1.52
N LYS A 361 2.03 -15.82 -2.40
CA LYS A 361 1.81 -14.72 -3.34
C LYS A 361 0.69 -15.11 -4.33
N ALA A 362 -0.19 -14.18 -4.68
CA ALA A 362 -1.19 -14.37 -5.71
C ALA A 362 -1.24 -13.15 -6.66
N GLY A 363 -0.58 -13.26 -7.81
CA GLY A 363 -0.56 -12.17 -8.80
C GLY A 363 0.14 -10.92 -8.22
N PRO A 364 -0.50 -9.73 -8.19
CA PRO A 364 0.10 -8.55 -7.56
C PRO A 364 0.11 -8.62 -6.02
N TYR A 365 -0.66 -9.52 -5.42
CA TYR A 365 -0.75 -9.64 -3.96
C TYR A 365 0.38 -10.49 -3.38
N GLU A 366 1.11 -9.96 -2.41
CA GLU A 366 2.13 -10.68 -1.62
C GLU A 366 1.74 -10.62 -0.13
N PRO A 367 1.85 -11.68 0.67
CA PRO A 367 1.50 -11.65 2.09
C PRO A 367 2.56 -10.92 2.98
N ARG A 368 2.14 -10.24 4.07
CA ARG A 368 3.05 -9.55 5.03
C ARG A 368 3.57 -10.56 6.06
N ASN A 369 4.77 -10.31 6.59
CA ASN A 369 5.31 -10.98 7.79
C ASN A 369 5.32 -12.52 7.72
N VAL A 370 5.42 -13.08 6.51
CA VAL A 370 5.54 -14.54 6.34
C VAL A 370 6.98 -14.96 6.61
N ALA A 371 7.17 -15.88 7.55
CA ALA A 371 8.47 -16.46 7.83
C ALA A 371 9.06 -17.06 6.55
N MET A 372 10.36 -16.93 6.37
CA MET A 372 11.03 -17.31 5.12
C MET A 372 10.81 -18.79 4.74
N GLY A 373 10.69 -19.68 5.72
CA GLY A 373 10.42 -21.11 5.52
C GLY A 373 8.96 -21.46 5.17
N THR A 374 7.99 -20.61 5.54
CA THR A 374 6.56 -20.81 5.26
C THR A 374 6.10 -20.07 4.00
N ARG A 375 7.02 -19.36 3.33
CA ARG A 375 6.73 -18.52 2.16
C ARG A 375 6.47 -19.37 0.91
N GLY A 376 5.22 -19.34 0.44
CA GLY A 376 4.76 -20.07 -0.73
C GLY A 376 5.07 -19.38 -2.06
N SER A 377 5.19 -20.16 -3.15
CA SER A 377 5.32 -19.62 -4.52
C SER A 377 4.05 -18.90 -4.99
N ASP A 378 4.19 -18.08 -6.03
CA ASP A 378 3.05 -17.44 -6.70
C ASP A 378 2.04 -18.49 -7.19
N ILE A 379 0.86 -18.53 -6.56
CA ILE A 379 -0.17 -19.54 -6.83
C ILE A 379 -0.81 -19.34 -8.21
N MET A 380 -0.78 -18.12 -8.74
CA MET A 380 -1.32 -17.81 -10.08
C MET A 380 -0.50 -18.47 -11.20
N SER A 381 0.73 -18.87 -10.92
CA SER A 381 1.56 -19.62 -11.86
C SER A 381 1.32 -21.13 -11.80
N MET A 382 0.53 -21.65 -10.85
CA MET A 382 0.47 -23.09 -10.61
C MET A 382 -0.12 -23.87 -11.79
N GLY A 383 -1.16 -23.34 -12.43
CA GLY A 383 -1.78 -23.94 -13.62
C GLY A 383 -0.79 -24.20 -14.76
N GLN A 384 0.24 -23.37 -14.90
CA GLN A 384 1.25 -23.50 -15.96
C GLN A 384 2.33 -24.55 -15.62
N ARG A 385 2.48 -24.90 -14.34
CA ARG A 385 3.68 -25.60 -13.85
C ARG A 385 3.39 -26.98 -13.28
N ILE A 386 2.31 -27.10 -12.52
CA ILE A 386 2.01 -28.29 -11.72
C ILE A 386 1.06 -29.21 -12.50
N ARG A 387 1.18 -30.52 -12.29
CA ARG A 387 0.21 -31.49 -12.82
C ARG A 387 -1.04 -31.54 -11.94
N PRO A 388 -2.26 -31.58 -12.54
CA PRO A 388 -3.52 -31.66 -11.80
C PRO A 388 -3.56 -32.80 -10.78
N ARG A 389 -3.12 -34.00 -11.19
CA ARG A 389 -3.13 -35.20 -10.34
C ARG A 389 -2.15 -35.08 -9.16
N TYR A 390 -0.99 -34.46 -9.39
CA TYR A 390 -0.04 -34.15 -8.30
C TYR A 390 -0.66 -33.15 -7.32
N PHE A 391 -1.35 -32.11 -7.83
CA PHE A 391 -2.00 -31.12 -6.98
C PHE A 391 -3.02 -31.76 -6.03
N MET A 392 -3.88 -32.66 -6.53
CA MET A 392 -4.85 -33.37 -5.67
C MET A 392 -4.18 -34.13 -4.52
N ARG A 393 -3.12 -34.90 -4.81
CA ARG A 393 -2.34 -35.64 -3.80
C ARG A 393 -1.62 -34.71 -2.83
N TRP A 394 -1.09 -33.61 -3.34
CA TRP A 394 -0.37 -32.62 -2.57
C TRP A 394 -1.27 -31.93 -1.56
N MET A 395 -2.47 -31.49 -1.95
CA MET A 395 -3.39 -30.76 -1.07
C MET A 395 -3.93 -31.64 0.07
N GLU A 396 -4.12 -32.94 -0.17
CA GLU A 396 -4.55 -33.91 0.85
C GLU A 396 -3.49 -34.08 1.96
N ASN A 397 -2.22 -34.23 1.60
CA ASN A 397 -1.14 -34.43 2.57
C ASN A 397 0.25 -34.01 2.04
N PRO A 398 0.62 -32.71 2.14
CA PRO A 398 1.89 -32.20 1.62
C PRO A 398 3.13 -32.86 2.24
N ILE A 399 3.10 -33.11 3.56
CA ILE A 399 4.22 -33.69 4.33
C ILE A 399 4.57 -35.10 3.85
N ARG A 400 3.56 -35.89 3.42
CA ARG A 400 3.81 -37.22 2.84
C ARG A 400 4.57 -37.17 1.53
N VAL A 401 4.41 -36.09 0.76
CA VAL A 401 5.02 -35.92 -0.56
C VAL A 401 6.40 -35.28 -0.45
N VAL A 402 6.54 -34.24 0.39
CA VAL A 402 7.82 -33.58 0.68
C VAL A 402 7.99 -33.48 2.20
N PRO A 403 8.82 -34.35 2.81
CA PRO A 403 9.10 -34.30 4.24
C PRO A 403 9.67 -32.94 4.67
N GLY A 404 9.16 -32.39 5.78
CA GLY A 404 9.60 -31.11 6.33
C GLY A 404 9.05 -29.86 5.62
N ILE A 405 8.05 -29.99 4.74
CA ILE A 405 7.39 -28.82 4.15
C ILE A 405 6.46 -28.14 5.16
N GLU A 406 6.59 -26.82 5.29
CA GLU A 406 5.74 -25.97 6.13
C GLU A 406 4.45 -25.55 5.40
N MET A 407 3.66 -26.53 4.95
CA MET A 407 2.34 -26.34 4.34
C MET A 407 1.29 -27.21 5.06
N PRO A 408 0.16 -26.63 5.52
CA PRO A 408 -0.85 -27.39 6.24
C PRO A 408 -1.53 -28.43 5.34
N ALA A 409 -1.85 -29.59 5.91
CA ALA A 409 -2.70 -30.59 5.26
C ALA A 409 -4.17 -30.18 5.37
N ILE A 410 -4.87 -30.09 4.24
CA ILE A 410 -6.31 -29.80 4.25
C ILE A 410 -7.04 -31.12 4.51
N ARG A 411 -7.65 -31.24 5.70
CA ARG A 411 -8.31 -32.48 6.15
C ARG A 411 -9.83 -32.34 6.30
N LYS A 412 -10.35 -31.12 6.29
CA LYS A 412 -11.78 -30.83 6.45
C LYS A 412 -12.24 -29.92 5.32
N PRO A 413 -13.43 -30.15 4.76
CA PRO A 413 -14.06 -29.24 3.79
C PRO A 413 -14.44 -27.91 4.47
N ILE A 414 -14.56 -26.85 3.68
CA ILE A 414 -15.26 -25.63 4.09
C ILE A 414 -16.76 -25.92 4.17
N PRO A 415 -17.44 -25.69 5.31
CA PRO A 415 -18.86 -25.98 5.47
C PRO A 415 -19.75 -25.16 4.52
N GLY A 416 -20.79 -25.77 3.97
CA GLY A 416 -21.79 -25.12 3.13
C GLY A 416 -21.36 -24.91 1.68
N VAL A 417 -20.23 -25.48 1.26
CA VAL A 417 -19.67 -25.33 -0.09
C VAL A 417 -19.49 -26.69 -0.75
N LEU A 418 -20.06 -26.88 -1.95
CA LEU A 418 -19.94 -28.11 -2.76
C LEU A 418 -20.25 -29.40 -1.95
N GLU A 419 -21.41 -29.43 -1.28
CA GLU A 419 -21.89 -30.59 -0.50
C GLU A 419 -20.90 -31.08 0.57
N ASP A 420 -20.04 -30.18 1.08
CA ASP A 420 -18.96 -30.49 2.02
C ASP A 420 -17.99 -31.57 1.50
N SER A 421 -17.88 -31.71 0.17
CA SER A 421 -16.96 -32.66 -0.47
C SER A 421 -15.56 -32.06 -0.61
N LEU A 422 -14.65 -32.45 0.28
CA LEU A 422 -13.26 -32.00 0.24
C LEU A 422 -12.56 -32.32 -1.12
N PRO A 423 -12.68 -33.52 -1.70
CA PRO A 423 -12.13 -33.79 -3.03
C PRO A 423 -12.69 -32.87 -4.12
N GLN A 424 -13.99 -32.53 -4.07
CA GLN A 424 -14.62 -31.61 -5.02
C GLN A 424 -14.12 -30.18 -4.83
N GLN A 425 -13.99 -29.71 -3.59
CA GLN A 425 -13.42 -28.39 -3.28
C GLN A 425 -11.97 -28.26 -3.77
N ILE A 426 -11.12 -29.27 -3.55
CA ILE A 426 -9.74 -29.28 -4.04
C ILE A 426 -9.70 -29.30 -5.58
N ALA A 427 -10.54 -30.11 -6.23
CA ALA A 427 -10.62 -30.16 -7.69
C ALA A 427 -11.08 -28.83 -8.29
N LEU A 428 -12.01 -28.14 -7.63
CA LEU A 428 -12.47 -26.82 -8.03
C LEU A 428 -11.38 -25.76 -7.85
N MET A 429 -10.66 -25.76 -6.72
CA MET A 429 -9.52 -24.87 -6.50
C MET A 429 -8.48 -25.03 -7.61
N TRP A 430 -8.19 -26.27 -8.02
CA TRP A 430 -7.31 -26.52 -9.17
C TRP A 430 -7.87 -25.92 -10.45
N THR A 431 -9.16 -26.14 -10.73
CA THR A 431 -9.85 -25.63 -11.92
C THR A 431 -9.77 -24.11 -11.99
N ALA A 432 -10.02 -23.42 -10.86
CA ALA A 432 -9.87 -21.98 -10.76
C ALA A 432 -8.42 -21.51 -10.93
N LEU A 433 -7.45 -22.07 -10.19
CA LEU A 433 -6.03 -21.68 -10.27
C LEU A 433 -5.38 -21.98 -11.64
N ALA A 434 -5.96 -22.90 -12.41
CA ALA A 434 -5.51 -23.21 -13.74
C ALA A 434 -6.04 -22.23 -14.81
N ASP A 435 -7.07 -21.46 -14.48
CA ASP A 435 -7.70 -20.52 -15.40
C ASP A 435 -6.99 -19.15 -15.39
N PRO A 436 -6.61 -18.59 -16.56
CA PRO A 436 -6.00 -17.27 -16.64
C PRO A 436 -6.87 -16.11 -16.11
N LYS A 437 -8.19 -16.27 -16.04
CA LYS A 437 -9.14 -15.25 -15.55
C LYS A 437 -9.30 -15.26 -14.04
N PHE A 438 -8.75 -16.26 -13.35
CA PHE A 438 -8.87 -16.33 -11.91
C PHE A 438 -8.13 -15.18 -11.23
N SER A 439 -8.73 -14.61 -10.19
CA SER A 439 -8.09 -13.66 -9.30
C SER A 439 -8.62 -13.93 -7.90
N PRO A 440 -7.79 -14.38 -6.94
CA PRO A 440 -8.23 -14.58 -5.57
C PRO A 440 -8.47 -13.23 -4.87
N PRO A 441 -9.27 -13.20 -3.79
CA PRO A 441 -9.47 -11.99 -3.02
C PRO A 441 -8.19 -11.76 -2.20
N THR A 442 -7.97 -10.54 -1.76
CA THR A 442 -6.83 -10.21 -0.91
C THR A 442 -7.18 -10.44 0.56
N VAL A 443 -6.21 -10.78 1.41
CA VAL A 443 -6.44 -11.04 2.84
C VAL A 443 -6.98 -9.77 3.54
N VAL A 444 -8.07 -9.93 4.30
CA VAL A 444 -8.72 -8.88 5.11
C VAL A 444 -7.77 -8.16 6.06
N SER A 445 -6.71 -8.81 6.53
CA SER A 445 -5.70 -8.24 7.43
C SER A 445 -4.81 -7.16 6.79
N ARG A 446 -4.95 -6.91 5.48
CA ARG A 446 -4.31 -5.79 4.78
C ARG A 446 -5.24 -4.63 4.48
N TYR A 447 -6.53 -4.77 4.75
CA TYR A 447 -7.51 -3.73 4.50
C TYR A 447 -7.86 -2.99 5.76
N GLU A 448 -8.08 -1.70 5.61
CA GLU A 448 -8.60 -0.90 6.70
C GLU A 448 -10.03 -1.32 6.98
N GLN A 449 -10.82 -1.52 5.93
CA GLN A 449 -12.21 -1.94 6.06
C GLN A 449 -12.54 -3.01 5.03
N PHE A 450 -13.40 -3.95 5.43
CA PHE A 450 -13.97 -4.95 4.54
C PHE A 450 -15.46 -5.05 4.84
N VAL A 451 -16.27 -4.86 3.80
CA VAL A 451 -17.70 -4.69 3.91
C VAL A 451 -18.39 -5.80 3.13
N THR A 452 -19.32 -6.48 3.80
CA THR A 452 -20.19 -7.50 3.23
C THR A 452 -21.64 -7.23 3.61
N VAL A 453 -22.58 -7.76 2.83
CA VAL A 453 -24.01 -7.72 3.12
C VAL A 453 -24.49 -9.16 3.23
N ALA A 454 -24.79 -9.59 4.45
CA ALA A 454 -25.23 -10.95 4.72
C ALA A 454 -26.70 -11.16 4.30
N PRO A 455 -27.16 -12.42 4.09
CA PRO A 455 -28.55 -12.69 3.77
C PRO A 455 -29.47 -12.13 4.87
N GLY A 456 -30.55 -11.45 4.46
CA GLY A 456 -31.49 -10.81 5.38
C GLY A 456 -31.06 -9.46 5.95
N GLN A 457 -29.85 -8.97 5.66
CA GLN A 457 -29.47 -7.59 6.00
C GLN A 457 -30.04 -6.59 4.97
N PRO A 458 -30.31 -5.33 5.37
CA PRO A 458 -30.64 -4.27 4.43
C PRO A 458 -29.45 -3.97 3.51
N PRO A 459 -29.69 -3.34 2.34
CA PRO A 459 -28.62 -2.87 1.47
C PRO A 459 -27.65 -1.95 2.20
N ARG A 460 -26.37 -2.01 1.84
CA ARG A 460 -25.34 -1.12 2.39
C ARG A 460 -24.83 -0.17 1.31
N VAL A 461 -24.56 1.08 1.69
CA VAL A 461 -24.15 2.15 0.79
C VAL A 461 -22.78 2.70 1.18
N LEU A 462 -21.89 2.90 0.21
CA LEU A 462 -20.60 3.57 0.39
C LEU A 462 -20.43 4.71 -0.63
N ARG A 463 -19.98 5.87 -0.17
CA ARG A 463 -19.93 7.14 -0.90
C ARG A 463 -18.56 7.81 -0.92
N ASP A 464 -17.52 6.99 -0.91
CA ASP A 464 -16.11 7.40 -0.90
C ASP A 464 -15.43 7.03 -2.23
N VAL A 465 -14.15 7.34 -2.41
CA VAL A 465 -13.45 7.17 -3.69
C VAL A 465 -13.29 5.68 -4.02
N PHE A 466 -13.85 5.23 -5.15
CA PHE A 466 -13.65 3.88 -5.68
C PHE A 466 -12.62 3.85 -6.82
N THR A 467 -11.83 2.79 -6.92
CA THR A 467 -11.01 2.50 -8.11
C THR A 467 -11.65 1.40 -8.95
N VAL A 468 -11.61 1.57 -10.28
CA VAL A 468 -12.23 0.67 -11.26
C VAL A 468 -11.13 0.09 -12.17
N GLY A 469 -11.07 -1.22 -12.28
CA GLY A 469 -10.07 -1.91 -13.11
C GLY A 469 -8.73 -2.11 -12.39
N ASP A 470 -7.60 -1.96 -13.10
CA ASP A 470 -6.28 -2.07 -12.49
C ASP A 470 -6.00 -0.81 -11.65
N PRO A 471 -5.70 -0.95 -10.34
CA PRO A 471 -5.33 0.17 -9.48
C PRO A 471 -4.21 1.07 -10.04
N ARG A 472 -3.33 0.52 -10.87
CA ARG A 472 -2.21 1.26 -11.49
C ARG A 472 -2.66 2.25 -12.56
N ASP A 473 -3.84 2.03 -13.14
CA ASP A 473 -4.38 2.87 -14.21
C ASP A 473 -5.02 4.16 -13.66
N ARG A 474 -5.15 4.28 -12.33
CA ARG A 474 -5.72 5.44 -11.62
C ARG A 474 -7.10 5.86 -12.14
N ASN A 475 -7.89 4.91 -12.62
CA ASN A 475 -9.27 5.14 -12.98
C ASN A 475 -10.12 5.13 -11.71
N SER A 476 -10.35 6.31 -11.15
CA SER A 476 -11.10 6.50 -9.91
C SER A 476 -12.47 7.14 -10.16
N VAL A 477 -13.42 6.81 -9.29
CA VAL A 477 -14.75 7.42 -9.19
C VAL A 477 -14.76 8.15 -7.85
N ALA A 478 -14.55 9.48 -7.87
CA ALA A 478 -14.49 10.27 -6.65
C ALA A 478 -15.87 10.35 -5.99
N ARG A 479 -16.90 10.83 -6.71
CA ARG A 479 -18.29 10.89 -6.22
C ARG A 479 -19.03 9.58 -6.49
N ALA A 480 -18.57 8.50 -5.86
CA ALA A 480 -19.20 7.20 -5.99
C ALA A 480 -20.49 7.05 -5.17
N MET A 481 -21.35 6.15 -5.63
CA MET A 481 -22.45 5.53 -4.89
C MET A 481 -22.36 4.03 -5.13
N ALA A 482 -21.66 3.32 -4.25
CA ALA A 482 -21.60 1.87 -4.26
C ALA A 482 -22.73 1.31 -3.39
N VAL A 483 -23.44 0.30 -3.89
CA VAL A 483 -24.54 -0.37 -3.19
C VAL A 483 -24.30 -1.87 -3.20
N GLY A 484 -24.34 -2.50 -2.03
CA GLY A 484 -24.27 -3.95 -1.86
C GLY A 484 -25.60 -4.51 -1.38
N PHE A 485 -26.01 -5.65 -1.95
CA PHE A 485 -27.28 -6.31 -1.63
C PHE A 485 -27.07 -7.65 -0.94
N ASN A 486 -28.08 -8.07 -0.18
CA ASN A 486 -28.06 -9.32 0.59
C ASN A 486 -28.14 -10.61 -0.25
N ASN A 487 -28.47 -10.48 -1.54
CA ASN A 487 -28.37 -11.54 -2.52
C ASN A 487 -26.99 -11.59 -3.21
N GLY A 488 -25.98 -10.88 -2.67
CA GLY A 488 -24.60 -10.93 -3.14
C GLY A 488 -24.29 -10.16 -4.42
N HIS A 489 -25.25 -9.40 -4.97
CA HIS A 489 -24.98 -8.47 -6.07
C HIS A 489 -24.55 -7.10 -5.53
N ASN A 490 -23.63 -6.45 -6.22
CA ASN A 490 -23.14 -5.13 -5.84
C ASN A 490 -22.95 -4.24 -7.08
N ILE A 491 -23.23 -2.94 -6.94
CA ILE A 491 -23.11 -1.97 -8.03
C ILE A 491 -22.32 -0.75 -7.60
N LEU A 492 -21.70 -0.08 -8.56
CA LEU A 492 -20.97 1.18 -8.38
C LEU A 492 -21.48 2.21 -9.39
N ILE A 493 -22.12 3.27 -8.91
CA ILE A 493 -22.61 4.38 -9.71
C ILE A 493 -21.67 5.58 -9.54
N ASP A 494 -21.31 6.23 -10.64
CA ASP A 494 -20.62 7.52 -10.66
C ASP A 494 -21.68 8.63 -10.68
N LEU A 495 -21.76 9.42 -9.61
CA LEU A 495 -22.76 10.47 -9.47
C LEU A 495 -22.40 11.76 -10.23
N ASP A 496 -21.16 11.92 -10.70
CA ASP A 496 -20.83 13.05 -11.57
C ASP A 496 -21.43 12.82 -12.96
N THR A 497 -21.29 11.60 -13.49
CA THR A 497 -21.76 11.23 -14.83
C THR A 497 -23.11 10.50 -14.83
N MET A 498 -23.65 10.17 -13.66
CA MET A 498 -24.83 9.31 -13.49
C MET A 498 -24.74 8.00 -14.28
N ARG A 499 -23.57 7.35 -14.29
CA ARG A 499 -23.33 6.10 -15.03
C ARG A 499 -23.05 4.93 -14.09
N LEU A 500 -23.53 3.75 -14.48
CA LEU A 500 -23.15 2.50 -13.81
C LEU A 500 -21.73 2.13 -14.23
N ARG A 501 -20.77 2.24 -13.30
CA ARG A 501 -19.35 2.00 -13.59
C ARG A 501 -18.94 0.54 -13.39
N GLN A 502 -19.61 -0.19 -12.50
CA GLN A 502 -19.26 -1.58 -12.24
C GLN A 502 -20.45 -2.34 -11.66
N TRP A 503 -20.59 -3.60 -12.07
CA TRP A 503 -21.48 -4.58 -11.46
C TRP A 503 -20.64 -5.79 -11.04
N THR A 504 -20.67 -6.16 -9.76
CA THR A 504 -19.95 -7.30 -9.21
C THR A 504 -20.89 -8.25 -8.46
N ILE A 505 -20.41 -9.48 -8.24
CA ILE A 505 -21.08 -10.51 -7.45
C ILE A 505 -20.12 -11.12 -6.43
N GLY A 506 -20.62 -11.42 -5.24
CA GLY A 506 -19.83 -11.82 -4.07
C GLY A 506 -19.73 -10.71 -3.03
N GLU A 507 -18.55 -10.54 -2.44
CA GLU A 507 -18.33 -9.55 -1.38
C GLU A 507 -18.49 -8.11 -1.88
N PHE A 508 -18.97 -7.23 -1.01
CA PHE A 508 -19.37 -5.89 -1.43
C PHE A 508 -18.16 -5.00 -1.74
N ALA A 509 -17.41 -4.59 -0.73
CA ALA A 509 -16.34 -3.62 -0.93
C ALA A 509 -15.21 -3.78 0.09
N ARG A 510 -14.03 -3.28 -0.27
CA ARG A 510 -12.84 -3.28 0.58
C ARG A 510 -12.12 -1.95 0.48
N GLN A 511 -11.51 -1.52 1.58
CA GLN A 511 -10.77 -0.27 1.66
C GLN A 511 -9.28 -0.53 1.88
N ARG A 512 -8.45 0.08 1.04
CA ARG A 512 -6.99 0.00 1.09
C ARG A 512 -6.37 1.39 1.22
N THR A 513 -5.16 1.43 1.76
CA THR A 513 -4.33 2.63 1.80
C THR A 513 -3.21 2.53 0.76
N GLU A 514 -2.96 3.64 0.05
CA GLU A 514 -1.84 3.80 -0.87
C GLU A 514 -1.19 5.16 -0.63
N GLY A 515 0.02 5.13 -0.04
CA GLY A 515 0.64 6.36 0.47
C GLY A 515 -0.22 6.95 1.59
N LYS A 516 -0.70 8.19 1.39
CA LYS A 516 -1.61 8.88 2.32
C LYS A 516 -3.09 8.72 1.93
N SER A 517 -3.38 8.25 0.73
CA SER A 517 -4.75 8.17 0.22
C SER A 517 -5.43 6.86 0.60
N TRP A 518 -6.74 6.95 0.78
CA TRP A 518 -7.62 5.83 1.08
C TRP A 518 -8.49 5.60 -0.14
N PHE A 519 -8.55 4.35 -0.60
CA PHE A 519 -9.29 3.95 -1.79
C PHE A 519 -10.17 2.76 -1.48
N TRP A 520 -11.36 2.74 -2.07
CA TRP A 520 -12.24 1.58 -2.10
C TRP A 520 -12.11 0.83 -3.41
N ASP A 521 -12.25 -0.48 -3.34
CA ASP A 521 -12.43 -1.34 -4.51
C ASP A 521 -13.71 -2.16 -4.30
N MET A 522 -14.43 -2.44 -5.40
CA MET A 522 -15.45 -3.50 -5.38
C MET A 522 -14.75 -4.84 -5.12
N ALA A 523 -15.17 -5.55 -4.07
CA ALA A 523 -14.44 -6.73 -3.60
C ALA A 523 -14.79 -8.00 -4.42
N GLY A 524 -16.04 -8.11 -4.85
CA GLY A 524 -16.56 -9.25 -5.60
C GLY A 524 -16.03 -9.35 -7.04
N VAL A 525 -16.39 -10.45 -7.70
CA VAL A 525 -15.99 -10.70 -9.10
C VAL A 525 -16.81 -9.82 -10.03
N THR A 526 -16.13 -9.18 -10.98
CA THR A 526 -16.77 -8.28 -11.94
C THR A 526 -17.63 -9.05 -12.95
N VAL A 527 -18.91 -8.71 -13.01
CA VAL A 527 -19.87 -9.14 -14.04
C VAL A 527 -19.74 -8.23 -15.26
N SER A 528 -19.68 -6.91 -15.04
CA SER A 528 -19.46 -5.90 -16.08
C SER A 528 -18.71 -4.69 -15.51
N SER A 529 -17.78 -4.12 -16.29
CA SER A 529 -16.89 -3.01 -15.88
C SER A 529 -17.23 -1.65 -16.49
N ASP A 530 -18.29 -1.57 -17.29
CA ASP A 530 -18.92 -0.33 -17.80
C ASP A 530 -20.12 -0.76 -18.68
N PRO A 531 -21.22 -1.27 -18.11
CA PRO A 531 -22.41 -1.48 -18.92
C PRO A 531 -22.83 -0.14 -19.53
N GLU A 532 -23.17 -0.08 -20.82
CA GLU A 532 -23.58 1.14 -21.54
C GLU A 532 -24.94 1.71 -21.06
N ILE A 533 -25.18 1.68 -19.75
CA ILE A 533 -26.44 2.03 -19.11
C ILE A 533 -26.21 3.22 -18.20
N THR A 534 -27.09 4.20 -18.34
CA THR A 534 -27.02 5.45 -17.61
C THR A 534 -28.27 5.66 -16.77
N PHE A 535 -28.09 6.39 -15.68
CA PHE A 535 -29.15 7.02 -14.93
C PHE A 535 -29.30 8.48 -15.41
N LEU A 536 -29.08 8.75 -16.71
CA LEU A 536 -29.27 10.08 -17.29
C LEU A 536 -30.67 10.22 -17.87
N SER A 537 -31.21 11.43 -17.70
CA SER A 537 -32.54 11.82 -18.15
C SER A 537 -32.43 12.99 -19.13
N GLN A 538 -33.11 12.90 -20.26
CA GLN A 538 -33.23 13.98 -21.26
C GLN A 538 -34.66 14.50 -21.30
N LEU A 539 -34.88 15.72 -21.80
CA LEU A 539 -36.24 16.25 -22.05
C LEU A 539 -36.59 16.23 -23.53
N VAL A 540 -37.73 15.63 -23.85
CA VAL A 540 -38.29 15.55 -25.20
C VAL A 540 -39.60 16.33 -25.26
N SER A 541 -39.81 17.14 -26.30
CA SER A 541 -41.03 17.93 -26.45
C SER A 541 -42.24 17.04 -26.77
N LYS A 542 -43.38 17.26 -26.10
CA LYS A 542 -44.64 16.55 -26.37
C LYS A 542 -45.26 16.90 -27.73
N THR A 543 -44.99 18.10 -28.25
CA THR A 543 -45.70 18.66 -29.41
C THR A 543 -44.84 18.83 -30.65
N ALA A 544 -43.52 18.78 -30.52
CA ALA A 544 -42.58 18.95 -31.63
C ALA A 544 -41.75 17.68 -31.82
N THR A 545 -42.21 16.79 -32.71
CA THR A 545 -41.55 15.51 -33.01
C THR A 545 -40.19 15.65 -33.70
N ASP A 546 -39.90 16.81 -34.30
CA ASP A 546 -38.68 17.07 -35.07
C ASP A 546 -37.59 17.83 -34.26
N LYS A 547 -37.81 18.06 -32.96
CA LYS A 547 -36.83 18.73 -32.09
C LYS A 547 -35.93 17.71 -31.41
N GLU A 548 -34.62 17.92 -31.49
CA GLU A 548 -33.61 17.16 -30.73
C GLU A 548 -33.89 17.22 -29.22
N PRO A 549 -33.69 16.12 -28.48
CA PRO A 549 -33.80 16.12 -27.02
C PRO A 549 -32.90 17.16 -26.34
N LEU A 550 -33.35 17.72 -25.22
CA LEU A 550 -32.52 18.57 -24.37
C LEU A 550 -31.67 17.69 -23.45
N SER A 551 -30.35 17.81 -23.57
CA SER A 551 -29.40 17.17 -22.63
C SER A 551 -29.23 17.99 -21.35
N PRO A 552 -28.90 17.34 -20.21
CA PRO A 552 -28.63 18.04 -18.97
C PRO A 552 -27.47 19.05 -19.06
N VAL A 553 -27.66 20.21 -18.43
CA VAL A 553 -26.62 21.23 -18.25
C VAL A 553 -25.57 20.69 -17.29
N THR A 554 -24.35 20.57 -17.78
CA THR A 554 -23.22 20.13 -16.97
C THR A 554 -22.65 21.29 -16.14
N ASP A 555 -22.41 21.04 -14.85
CA ASP A 555 -21.70 21.95 -13.94
C ASP A 555 -20.37 21.30 -13.52
N GLN A 556 -19.26 21.80 -14.07
CA GLN A 556 -17.94 21.14 -14.01
C GLN A 556 -17.97 19.77 -14.70
N ARG A 557 -18.08 18.67 -13.93
CA ARG A 557 -18.29 17.30 -14.41
C ARG A 557 -19.68 16.75 -14.11
N ARG A 558 -20.46 17.44 -13.27
CA ARG A 558 -21.74 16.95 -12.77
C ARG A 558 -22.83 17.15 -13.80
N GLN A 559 -23.51 16.07 -14.15
CA GLN A 559 -24.65 16.09 -15.07
C GLN A 559 -26.00 16.15 -14.35
N ALA A 560 -26.02 15.84 -13.05
CA ALA A 560 -27.21 15.90 -12.22
C ALA A 560 -26.87 16.24 -10.76
N GLU A 561 -27.87 16.69 -10.02
CA GLU A 561 -27.81 16.95 -8.60
C GLU A 561 -28.52 15.83 -7.83
N LEU A 562 -27.79 15.12 -6.97
CA LEU A 562 -28.43 14.23 -6.00
C LEU A 562 -29.08 15.09 -4.91
N ILE A 563 -30.39 14.96 -4.73
CA ILE A 563 -31.15 15.67 -3.71
C ILE A 563 -31.15 14.89 -2.40
N SER A 564 -31.44 13.60 -2.47
CA SER A 564 -31.42 12.72 -1.31
C SER A 564 -31.24 11.26 -1.72
N SER A 565 -30.85 10.44 -0.75
CA SER A 565 -30.92 8.98 -0.86
C SER A 565 -31.59 8.39 0.37
N LYS A 566 -32.39 7.34 0.17
CA LYS A 566 -33.04 6.60 1.24
C LYS A 566 -32.68 5.12 1.16
N VAL A 567 -32.27 4.51 2.27
CA VAL A 567 -32.06 3.07 2.40
C VAL A 567 -33.29 2.49 3.09
N THR A 568 -33.86 1.42 2.54
CA THR A 568 -34.93 0.65 3.18
C THR A 568 -34.47 -0.79 3.39
N ASP A 569 -35.28 -1.63 4.03
CA ASP A 569 -34.99 -3.05 4.23
C ASP A 569 -34.59 -3.81 2.96
N GLN A 570 -35.06 -3.36 1.79
CA GLN A 570 -34.85 -4.06 0.52
C GLN A 570 -34.34 -3.18 -0.61
N SER A 571 -34.24 -1.86 -0.44
CA SER A 571 -33.93 -0.98 -1.58
C SER A 571 -33.10 0.23 -1.19
N VAL A 572 -32.47 0.84 -2.19
CA VAL A 572 -31.89 2.18 -2.11
C VAL A 572 -32.62 3.05 -3.12
N ILE A 573 -33.18 4.16 -2.66
CA ILE A 573 -33.90 5.12 -3.48
C ILE A 573 -33.02 6.35 -3.64
N LEU A 574 -32.75 6.75 -4.88
CA LEU A 574 -32.00 7.97 -5.21
C LEU A 574 -32.96 9.00 -5.80
N ARG A 575 -33.06 10.18 -5.19
CA ARG A 575 -33.85 11.30 -5.72
C ARG A 575 -32.93 12.29 -6.40
N VAL A 576 -33.05 12.44 -7.72
CA VAL A 576 -32.07 13.14 -8.56
C VAL A 576 -32.74 14.24 -9.39
N ARG A 577 -32.13 15.43 -9.42
CA ARG A 577 -32.56 16.58 -10.22
C ARG A 577 -31.65 16.81 -11.41
N TYR A 578 -32.26 17.10 -12.55
CA TYR A 578 -31.58 17.48 -13.79
C TYR A 578 -31.99 18.90 -14.18
N TYR A 579 -31.07 19.63 -14.80
CA TYR A 579 -31.25 21.01 -15.25
C TYR A 579 -31.08 21.06 -16.77
N PHE A 580 -31.95 21.78 -17.49
CA PHE A 580 -31.94 21.85 -18.95
C PHE A 580 -32.02 23.30 -19.42
N ASP A 581 -31.24 23.64 -20.44
CA ASP A 581 -31.26 24.98 -21.03
C ASP A 581 -32.07 24.97 -22.34
N PRO A 582 -33.30 25.52 -22.37
CA PRO A 582 -34.10 25.54 -23.59
C PRO A 582 -33.50 26.42 -24.70
N SER A 583 -32.58 27.35 -24.36
CA SER A 583 -31.89 28.20 -25.34
C SER A 583 -30.83 27.44 -26.14
N SER A 584 -30.32 26.31 -25.62
CA SER A 584 -29.28 25.50 -26.25
C SER A 584 -29.70 24.97 -27.63
N GLN A 585 -30.99 24.70 -27.86
CA GLN A 585 -31.53 24.28 -29.16
C GLN A 585 -31.40 25.35 -30.26
N ALA A 586 -31.38 26.63 -29.91
CA ALA A 586 -31.21 27.71 -30.90
C ALA A 586 -29.76 27.79 -31.44
N SER A 587 -28.78 27.26 -30.68
CA SER A 587 -27.37 27.26 -31.06
C SER A 587 -26.95 26.05 -31.91
N ALA A 588 -27.73 24.96 -31.91
CA ALA A 588 -27.41 23.72 -32.63
C ALA A 588 -27.41 23.87 -34.17
N GLN A 589 -28.03 24.93 -34.72
CA GLN A 589 -27.93 25.29 -36.14
C GLN A 589 -26.59 25.95 -36.53
N ALA A 590 -25.76 26.32 -35.55
CA ALA A 590 -24.39 26.79 -35.77
C ALA A 590 -23.41 25.67 -35.35
N GLY A 591 -22.95 24.88 -36.32
CA GLY A 591 -22.10 23.73 -36.06
C GLY A 591 -20.83 24.05 -35.26
N LYS A 592 -20.57 23.18 -34.27
CA LYS A 592 -19.38 23.01 -33.42
C LYS A 592 -19.29 23.86 -32.15
N ASP A 593 -19.03 23.14 -31.06
CA ASP A 593 -18.74 23.53 -29.68
C ASP A 593 -19.93 24.04 -28.85
N THR A 594 -20.62 23.12 -28.16
CA THR A 594 -21.37 23.40 -26.91
C THR A 594 -20.43 23.78 -25.74
N LYS A 595 -19.35 24.53 -26.03
CA LYS A 595 -18.52 25.23 -25.04
C LYS A 595 -19.06 26.65 -24.86
N ASN A 596 -20.26 26.78 -24.31
CA ASN A 596 -20.78 28.10 -23.91
C ASN A 596 -21.64 27.98 -22.66
N SER A 597 -20.99 27.72 -21.52
CA SER A 597 -21.19 28.65 -20.41
C SER A 597 -20.07 29.68 -20.53
N ALA A 598 -20.39 30.97 -20.45
CA ALA A 598 -19.36 31.96 -20.13
C ALA A 598 -18.60 31.45 -18.90
N ALA A 599 -17.27 31.59 -18.86
CA ALA A 599 -16.48 31.05 -17.75
C ALA A 599 -16.94 31.68 -16.43
N ILE A 600 -17.83 30.99 -15.71
CA ILE A 600 -18.31 31.40 -14.39
C ILE A 600 -17.09 31.37 -13.49
N SER A 601 -16.79 32.50 -12.84
CA SER A 601 -15.66 32.57 -11.93
C SER A 601 -15.85 31.56 -10.80
N ARG A 602 -14.83 30.72 -10.60
CA ARG A 602 -14.84 29.60 -9.64
C ARG A 602 -14.93 30.01 -8.18
N HIS A 603 -14.74 31.31 -7.91
CA HIS A 603 -14.79 31.89 -6.58
C HIS A 603 -16.05 32.72 -6.33
N THR A 604 -17.08 32.57 -7.17
CA THR A 604 -18.40 33.19 -6.98
C THR A 604 -19.42 32.17 -6.47
N ALA A 605 -20.53 32.64 -5.89
CA ALA A 605 -21.67 31.80 -5.50
C ALA A 605 -22.48 31.25 -6.70
N VAL A 606 -22.17 31.73 -7.92
CA VAL A 606 -22.86 31.34 -9.16
C VAL A 606 -22.24 30.05 -9.72
N THR A 607 -23.09 29.17 -10.22
CA THR A 607 -22.82 27.85 -10.80
C THR A 607 -23.63 27.71 -12.08
N ALA A 608 -23.39 26.68 -12.88
CA ALA A 608 -24.17 26.49 -14.11
C ALA A 608 -25.67 26.21 -13.85
N TRP A 609 -26.05 25.83 -12.62
CA TRP A 609 -27.42 25.47 -12.23
C TRP A 609 -28.20 26.57 -11.49
N ASN A 610 -27.51 27.56 -10.91
CA ASN A 610 -28.13 28.68 -10.20
C ASN A 610 -27.81 30.06 -10.83
N ASP A 611 -27.32 30.06 -12.08
CA ASP A 611 -27.06 31.29 -12.83
C ASP A 611 -28.38 32.03 -13.15
N PRO A 612 -28.63 33.23 -12.59
CA PRO A 612 -29.86 33.97 -12.83
C PRO A 612 -30.02 34.42 -14.29
N ALA A 613 -28.95 34.42 -15.09
CA ALA A 613 -29.01 34.71 -16.52
C ALA A 613 -29.57 33.54 -17.34
N ARG A 614 -29.68 32.35 -16.75
CA ARG A 614 -30.18 31.13 -17.40
C ARG A 614 -31.58 30.79 -16.90
N SER A 615 -32.57 30.80 -17.79
CA SER A 615 -33.91 30.27 -17.50
C SER A 615 -33.93 28.76 -17.69
N LEU A 616 -33.37 28.03 -16.71
CA LEU A 616 -33.28 26.57 -16.77
C LEU A 616 -34.63 25.91 -16.46
N LEU A 617 -34.90 24.82 -17.16
CA LEU A 617 -35.97 23.88 -16.83
C LEU A 617 -35.42 22.79 -15.91
N THR A 618 -36.25 22.27 -15.01
CA THR A 618 -35.84 21.22 -14.05
C THR A 618 -36.74 19.99 -14.16
N SER A 619 -36.15 18.81 -13.98
CA SER A 619 -36.90 17.57 -13.74
C SER A 619 -36.34 16.82 -12.54
N VAL A 620 -37.20 16.11 -11.82
CA VAL A 620 -36.83 15.25 -10.69
C VAL A 620 -37.26 13.82 -10.98
N VAL A 621 -36.32 12.89 -10.88
CA VAL A 621 -36.52 11.46 -11.12
C VAL A 621 -36.03 10.69 -9.90
N ASN A 622 -36.86 9.76 -9.41
CA ASN A 622 -36.46 8.81 -8.38
C ASN A 622 -36.00 7.51 -9.02
N PHE A 623 -34.88 6.96 -8.55
CA PHE A 623 -34.37 5.64 -8.94
C PHE A 623 -34.40 4.71 -7.73
N THR A 624 -35.33 3.75 -7.72
CA THR A 624 -35.41 2.71 -6.70
C THR A 624 -34.65 1.48 -7.14
N ILE A 625 -33.55 1.16 -6.45
CA ILE A 625 -32.65 0.04 -6.76
C ILE A 625 -32.81 -1.04 -5.69
N GLN A 626 -33.06 -2.27 -6.10
CA GLN A 626 -33.35 -3.38 -5.17
C GLN A 626 -32.82 -4.72 -5.73
N PRO A 627 -32.54 -5.72 -4.87
CA PRO A 627 -32.17 -7.04 -5.34
C PRO A 627 -33.34 -7.68 -6.09
N PHE A 628 -33.01 -8.58 -7.01
CA PHE A 628 -33.98 -9.34 -7.79
C PHE A 628 -33.68 -10.84 -7.69
N GLU A 629 -34.68 -11.59 -7.26
CA GLU A 629 -34.68 -13.05 -7.29
C GLU A 629 -35.99 -13.52 -7.92
N GLN A 630 -35.90 -14.27 -9.02
CA GLN A 630 -37.05 -14.91 -9.63
C GLN A 630 -37.12 -16.37 -9.19
N SER A 631 -38.33 -16.94 -9.13
CA SER A 631 -38.54 -18.38 -8.98
C SER A 631 -37.88 -19.13 -10.17
N GLY A 632 -36.62 -19.56 -10.00
CA GLY A 632 -35.80 -20.16 -11.07
C GLY A 632 -34.29 -20.03 -10.81
N ASP A 633 -33.49 -20.17 -11.87
CA ASP A 633 -32.02 -20.13 -11.83
C ASP A 633 -31.42 -18.71 -12.04
N GLN A 634 -32.23 -17.66 -12.20
CA GLN A 634 -31.75 -16.28 -12.42
C GLN A 634 -31.80 -15.42 -11.15
N THR A 635 -30.72 -14.69 -10.90
CA THR A 635 -30.56 -13.72 -9.81
C THR A 635 -30.01 -12.40 -10.37
N GLY A 636 -30.17 -11.32 -9.62
CA GLY A 636 -29.66 -10.02 -10.04
C GLY A 636 -30.16 -8.85 -9.22
N TRP A 637 -30.42 -7.75 -9.89
CA TRP A 637 -30.97 -6.54 -9.29
C TRP A 637 -31.85 -5.81 -10.30
N VAL A 638 -32.69 -4.91 -9.81
CA VAL A 638 -33.62 -4.15 -10.63
C VAL A 638 -33.58 -2.70 -10.21
N VAL A 639 -33.62 -1.80 -11.19
CA VAL A 639 -33.85 -0.37 -10.98
C VAL A 639 -35.21 0.01 -11.54
N LYS A 640 -35.97 0.77 -10.77
CA LYS A 640 -37.21 1.42 -11.19
C LYS A 640 -36.97 2.92 -11.25
N ALA A 641 -37.39 3.57 -12.32
CA ALA A 641 -37.35 5.01 -12.45
C ALA A 641 -38.78 5.57 -12.47
N ASP A 642 -39.07 6.52 -11.60
CA ASP A 642 -40.33 7.27 -11.58
C ASP A 642 -40.08 8.77 -11.70
N VAL A 643 -40.89 9.45 -12.51
CA VAL A 643 -40.79 10.89 -12.71
C VAL A 643 -41.67 11.60 -11.69
N GLU A 644 -41.03 12.23 -10.71
CA GLU A 644 -41.70 13.05 -9.70
C GLU A 644 -42.12 14.40 -10.28
N GLU A 645 -41.22 15.04 -11.03
CA GLU A 645 -41.44 16.36 -11.62
C GLU A 645 -40.84 16.44 -13.02
N SER A 646 -41.62 16.94 -13.98
CA SER A 646 -41.19 17.27 -15.34
C SER A 646 -41.81 18.60 -15.79
N PRO A 647 -41.09 19.44 -16.56
CA PRO A 647 -41.63 20.70 -17.08
C PRO A 647 -42.85 20.51 -17.98
N ASN A 648 -43.78 21.46 -17.91
CA ASN A 648 -44.96 21.47 -18.78
C ASN A 648 -44.57 21.41 -20.26
N GLY A 649 -45.18 20.48 -21.00
CA GLY A 649 -44.91 20.29 -22.43
C GLY A 649 -43.73 19.37 -22.77
N TYR A 650 -43.07 18.77 -21.77
CA TYR A 650 -41.95 17.83 -21.97
C TYR A 650 -42.23 16.44 -21.37
N LEU A 651 -41.59 15.43 -21.94
CA LEU A 651 -41.46 14.05 -21.42
C LEU A 651 -40.01 13.83 -20.99
N VAL A 652 -39.81 13.01 -19.96
CA VAL A 652 -38.47 12.57 -19.54
C VAL A 652 -38.12 11.31 -20.33
N GLU A 653 -37.01 11.34 -21.07
CA GLU A 653 -36.46 10.19 -21.79
C GLU A 653 -35.25 9.64 -21.01
N LEU A 654 -35.26 8.34 -20.70
CA LEU A 654 -34.17 7.68 -19.97
C LEU A 654 -33.12 7.11 -20.94
N GLU A 655 -31.89 7.62 -20.87
CA GLU A 655 -30.82 7.29 -21.82
C GLU A 655 -30.20 5.91 -21.53
N GLY A 656 -30.11 5.06 -22.56
CA GLY A 656 -29.53 3.70 -22.43
C GLY A 656 -30.46 2.67 -21.75
N TRP A 657 -31.74 3.00 -21.54
CA TRP A 657 -32.74 2.07 -20.99
C TRP A 657 -33.33 1.17 -22.08
N SER A 658 -32.54 0.18 -22.51
CA SER A 658 -32.94 -0.80 -23.53
C SER A 658 -32.50 -2.22 -23.15
N ASP A 659 -33.06 -3.22 -23.85
CA ASP A 659 -32.61 -4.61 -23.71
C ASP A 659 -31.15 -4.74 -24.18
N ALA A 660 -30.34 -5.47 -23.40
CA ALA A 660 -28.95 -5.77 -23.73
C ALA A 660 -28.55 -7.13 -23.16
N GLU A 661 -27.59 -7.82 -23.76
CA GLU A 661 -27.06 -9.07 -23.23
C GLU A 661 -25.58 -9.23 -23.58
N SER A 662 -24.86 -9.96 -22.73
CA SER A 662 -23.47 -10.32 -22.99
C SER A 662 -23.21 -11.75 -22.55
N SER A 663 -22.51 -12.49 -23.41
CA SER A 663 -21.94 -13.81 -23.11
C SER A 663 -20.44 -13.74 -22.84
N ALA A 664 -19.82 -12.55 -22.94
CA ALA A 664 -18.40 -12.36 -22.67
C ALA A 664 -18.14 -12.25 -21.16
N GLY A 665 -17.48 -13.24 -20.58
CA GLY A 665 -17.21 -13.29 -19.14
C GLY A 665 -18.33 -13.99 -18.38
N ILE A 666 -18.88 -13.33 -17.36
CA ILE A 666 -20.06 -13.82 -16.64
C ILE A 666 -21.29 -13.49 -17.49
N PRO A 667 -22.07 -14.48 -17.97
CA PRO A 667 -23.24 -14.17 -18.78
C PRO A 667 -24.24 -13.31 -18.02
N TRP A 668 -24.70 -12.24 -18.64
CA TRP A 668 -25.71 -11.35 -18.08
C TRP A 668 -26.65 -10.82 -19.15
N SER A 669 -27.84 -10.42 -18.72
CA SER A 669 -28.86 -9.79 -19.56
C SER A 669 -29.50 -8.63 -18.81
N VAL A 670 -29.93 -7.62 -19.57
CA VAL A 670 -30.67 -6.47 -19.13
C VAL A 670 -31.99 -6.46 -19.88
N LYS A 671 -33.10 -6.35 -19.16
CA LYS A 671 -34.45 -6.32 -19.72
C LYS A 671 -35.19 -5.06 -19.31
N ALA A 672 -35.59 -4.27 -20.29
CA ALA A 672 -36.40 -3.07 -20.11
C ALA A 672 -37.89 -3.44 -20.09
N GLY A 673 -38.60 -2.98 -19.07
CA GLY A 673 -40.04 -3.04 -18.95
C GLY A 673 -40.63 -1.64 -18.78
N SER A 674 -41.63 -1.29 -19.58
CA SER A 674 -42.44 -0.08 -19.40
C SER A 674 -43.93 -0.41 -19.58
N GLU A 675 -44.80 0.36 -18.92
CA GLU A 675 -46.26 0.27 -19.15
C GLU A 675 -46.65 0.75 -20.57
N ASN A 676 -45.77 1.52 -21.24
CA ASN A 676 -45.94 2.01 -22.62
C ASN A 676 -44.79 1.54 -23.53
N LYS A 677 -44.97 0.40 -24.20
CA LYS A 677 -44.03 -0.09 -25.22
C LYS A 677 -44.13 0.73 -26.51
N ALA A 678 -43.19 1.63 -26.73
CA ALA A 678 -42.77 2.03 -28.07
C ALA A 678 -41.28 1.68 -28.22
N ASN A 679 -40.98 0.77 -29.17
CA ASN A 679 -39.63 0.26 -29.45
C ASN A 679 -38.66 1.42 -29.77
N THR A 680 -37.88 1.89 -28.79
CA THR A 680 -36.44 2.24 -28.85
C THR A 680 -35.99 3.15 -27.71
N ALA A 681 -36.87 3.99 -27.14
CA ALA A 681 -36.53 4.89 -26.03
C ALA A 681 -37.64 4.95 -24.97
N VAL A 682 -37.28 4.81 -23.70
CA VAL A 682 -38.22 4.86 -22.57
C VAL A 682 -38.54 6.32 -22.25
N ARG A 683 -39.79 6.72 -22.51
CA ARG A 683 -40.30 8.08 -22.26
C ARG A 683 -41.38 8.03 -21.20
N LEU A 684 -41.26 8.89 -20.20
CA LEU A 684 -42.14 8.94 -19.04
C LEU A 684 -42.71 10.35 -18.85
N GLN A 685 -43.97 10.41 -18.42
CA GLN A 685 -44.58 11.63 -17.85
C GLN A 685 -44.68 11.54 -16.33
N ASN A 686 -45.09 12.62 -15.67
CA ASN A 686 -45.23 12.66 -14.21
C ASN A 686 -46.10 11.50 -13.70
N GLY A 687 -45.57 10.74 -12.75
CA GLY A 687 -46.23 9.57 -12.15
C GLY A 687 -46.12 8.27 -12.96
N GLU A 688 -45.53 8.27 -14.16
CA GLU A 688 -45.21 7.04 -14.88
C GLU A 688 -43.89 6.43 -14.39
N MET A 689 -43.77 5.12 -14.53
CA MET A 689 -42.62 4.34 -14.10
C MET A 689 -42.06 3.45 -15.22
N ALA A 690 -40.74 3.30 -15.24
CA ALA A 690 -40.05 2.29 -16.02
C ALA A 690 -39.23 1.37 -15.11
N THR A 691 -38.94 0.16 -15.59
CA THR A 691 -38.14 -0.83 -14.86
C THR A 691 -37.04 -1.39 -15.77
N LEU A 692 -35.84 -1.57 -15.22
CA LEU A 692 -34.72 -2.22 -15.89
C LEU A 692 -34.17 -3.33 -14.99
N GLN A 693 -34.26 -4.58 -15.46
CA GLN A 693 -33.85 -5.78 -14.72
C GLN A 693 -32.48 -6.26 -15.20
N PHE A 694 -31.53 -6.39 -14.29
CA PHE A 694 -30.18 -6.89 -14.55
C PHE A 694 -30.09 -8.31 -14.01
N LEU A 695 -29.87 -9.29 -14.87
CA LEU A 695 -30.02 -10.71 -14.56
C LEU A 695 -28.77 -11.48 -14.96
N THR A 696 -28.38 -12.45 -14.13
CA THR A 696 -27.38 -13.47 -14.45
C THR A 696 -27.84 -14.84 -13.94
N SER A 697 -27.35 -15.90 -14.54
CA SER A 697 -27.59 -17.28 -14.09
C SER A 697 -26.62 -17.74 -12.99
N VAL A 698 -25.70 -16.87 -12.56
CA VAL A 698 -24.66 -17.20 -11.58
C VAL A 698 -25.11 -16.77 -10.19
N LYS A 699 -25.38 -17.74 -9.32
CA LYS A 699 -25.72 -17.48 -7.90
C LYS A 699 -24.45 -17.15 -7.11
N PRO A 700 -24.38 -15.98 -6.45
CA PRO A 700 -23.20 -15.61 -5.68
C PRO A 700 -23.10 -16.44 -4.38
N PRO A 701 -21.89 -16.86 -3.98
CA PRO A 701 -21.67 -17.38 -2.64
C PRO A 701 -21.76 -16.21 -1.65
N VAL A 702 -22.73 -16.23 -0.73
CA VAL A 702 -22.82 -15.20 0.31
C VAL A 702 -21.94 -15.58 1.49
N ILE A 703 -20.92 -14.75 1.77
CA ILE A 703 -19.93 -14.99 2.83
C ILE A 703 -20.20 -14.02 3.97
N VAL A 704 -20.32 -14.57 5.18
CA VAL A 704 -20.23 -13.78 6.41
C VAL A 704 -18.78 -13.88 6.90
N PRO A 705 -17.96 -12.82 6.77
CA PRO A 705 -16.59 -12.86 7.26
C PRO A 705 -16.59 -13.06 8.78
N PRO A 706 -15.60 -13.77 9.35
CA PRO A 706 -15.46 -13.88 10.80
C PRO A 706 -15.30 -12.47 11.39
N GLY A 707 -16.06 -12.16 12.44
CA GLY A 707 -16.01 -10.85 13.09
C GLY A 707 -14.59 -10.52 13.58
N ILE A 708 -14.11 -9.31 13.28
CA ILE A 708 -12.84 -8.83 13.82
C ILE A 708 -13.04 -8.56 15.31
N PRO A 709 -12.21 -9.13 16.21
CA PRO A 709 -12.27 -8.81 17.63
C PRO A 709 -12.10 -7.30 17.84
N ARG A 710 -13.12 -6.65 18.42
CA ARG A 710 -13.08 -5.23 18.74
C ARG A 710 -12.33 -5.03 20.06
N ALA A 711 -11.27 -4.24 20.04
CA ALA A 711 -10.53 -3.88 21.23
C ALA A 711 -11.05 -2.53 21.74
N MET A 712 -11.72 -2.54 22.88
CA MET A 712 -12.16 -1.33 23.56
C MET A 712 -10.95 -0.60 24.17
N SER A 713 -10.97 0.73 24.12
CA SER A 713 -10.05 1.54 24.91
C SER A 713 -10.27 1.27 26.41
N SER A 714 -9.17 1.19 27.15
CA SER A 714 -9.23 1.17 28.60
C SER A 714 -9.64 2.55 29.12
N PRO A 715 -10.55 2.63 30.12
CA PRO A 715 -10.88 3.87 30.80
C PRO A 715 -9.70 4.29 31.69
N ASP A 716 -8.67 4.84 31.05
CA ASP A 716 -7.43 5.27 31.69
C ASP A 716 -7.49 6.76 32.07
N GLN A 717 -6.75 7.14 33.11
CA GLN A 717 -6.62 8.54 33.52
C GLN A 717 -5.75 9.31 32.52
N VAL A 718 -6.24 10.49 32.11
CA VAL A 718 -5.49 11.46 31.29
C VAL A 718 -4.90 12.51 32.23
N THR A 719 -3.57 12.53 32.32
CA THR A 719 -2.81 13.36 33.28
C THR A 719 -2.05 14.51 32.62
N ALA A 720 -2.05 14.59 31.29
CA ALA A 720 -1.28 15.59 30.55
C ALA A 720 -1.83 17.02 30.65
N LEU A 721 -3.04 17.26 31.18
CA LEU A 721 -3.64 18.59 31.25
C LEU A 721 -3.73 19.08 32.72
N PRO A 722 -2.77 19.92 33.17
CA PRO A 722 -2.77 20.44 34.53
C PRO A 722 -4.06 21.22 34.87
N GLY A 723 -4.60 20.99 36.07
CA GLY A 723 -5.83 21.64 36.54
C GLY A 723 -7.13 20.96 36.07
N PHE A 724 -7.04 19.80 35.42
CA PHE A 724 -8.19 19.02 34.97
C PHE A 724 -8.08 17.57 35.44
N GLU A 725 -9.23 16.98 35.75
CA GLU A 725 -9.37 15.54 35.95
C GLU A 725 -9.78 14.92 34.61
N GLY A 726 -8.85 14.16 34.03
CA GLY A 726 -9.01 13.58 32.70
C GLY A 726 -9.29 12.09 32.72
N ARG A 727 -10.17 11.63 31.84
CA ARG A 727 -10.38 10.21 31.57
C ARG A 727 -10.57 9.94 30.08
N ARG A 728 -10.17 8.74 29.66
CA ARG A 728 -10.51 8.22 28.33
C ARG A 728 -11.87 7.55 28.36
N LEU A 729 -12.70 7.83 27.36
CA LEU A 729 -13.97 7.15 27.16
C LEU A 729 -13.74 5.76 26.54
N PRO A 730 -14.51 4.72 26.95
CA PRO A 730 -14.43 3.38 26.40
C PRO A 730 -15.10 3.33 25.01
N ILE A 731 -14.29 3.39 23.95
CA ILE A 731 -14.73 3.21 22.57
C ILE A 731 -13.86 2.14 21.89
N ASP A 732 -14.35 1.52 20.81
CA ASP A 732 -13.51 0.65 19.98
C ASP A 732 -12.34 1.47 19.43
N THR A 733 -11.12 1.03 19.71
CA THR A 733 -9.88 1.70 19.31
C THR A 733 -9.74 1.85 17.80
N ALA A 734 -10.46 1.07 16.98
CA ALA A 734 -10.49 1.25 15.52
C ALA A 734 -11.29 2.49 15.09
N ILE A 735 -12.15 3.04 15.96
CA ILE A 735 -12.88 4.28 15.69
C ILE A 735 -11.92 5.45 15.82
N MET A 736 -11.86 6.32 14.81
CA MET A 736 -10.93 7.46 14.73
C MET A 736 -11.71 8.77 14.75
N PRO A 737 -12.05 9.34 15.93
CA PRO A 737 -12.96 10.48 16.04
C PRO A 737 -12.45 11.74 15.36
N THR A 738 -13.26 12.36 14.50
CA THR A 738 -12.87 13.53 13.68
C THR A 738 -13.70 14.78 13.93
N ALA A 739 -14.92 14.66 14.46
CA ALA A 739 -15.77 15.75 14.92
C ALA A 739 -16.84 15.23 15.89
N MET A 740 -17.40 16.09 16.75
CA MET A 740 -18.41 15.70 17.73
C MET A 740 -19.43 16.81 18.02
N THR A 741 -20.63 16.43 18.46
CA THR A 741 -21.73 17.31 18.86
C THR A 741 -22.62 16.61 19.90
N TRP A 742 -23.47 17.36 20.61
CA TRP A 742 -24.45 16.79 21.53
C TRP A 742 -25.84 16.87 20.94
N LEU A 743 -26.57 15.77 21.04
CA LEU A 743 -27.99 15.72 20.72
C LEU A 743 -28.81 16.43 21.81
N ALA A 744 -30.04 16.81 21.49
CA ALA A 744 -30.91 17.53 22.42
C ALA A 744 -31.24 16.73 23.69
N ASP A 745 -31.13 15.41 23.64
CA ASP A 745 -31.33 14.50 24.78
C ASP A 745 -30.07 14.28 25.64
N GLY A 746 -28.93 14.88 25.27
CA GLY A 746 -27.68 14.80 25.99
C GLY A 746 -26.72 13.71 25.50
N ARG A 747 -27.12 12.86 24.55
CA ARG A 747 -26.22 11.85 23.96
C ARG A 747 -25.15 12.50 23.08
N LEU A 748 -23.97 11.89 23.05
CA LEU A 748 -22.82 12.36 22.26
C LEU A 748 -22.87 11.74 20.86
N ALA A 749 -22.97 12.56 19.82
CA ALA A 749 -22.82 12.11 18.43
C ALA A 749 -21.44 12.52 17.91
N PHE A 750 -20.74 11.60 17.23
CA PHE A 750 -19.41 11.88 16.69
C PHE A 750 -19.13 11.13 15.39
N THR A 751 -18.24 11.70 14.59
CA THR A 751 -17.81 11.15 13.30
C THR A 751 -16.48 10.43 13.43
N SER A 752 -16.22 9.49 12.54
CA SER A 752 -14.96 8.75 12.45
C SER A 752 -14.32 8.96 11.08
N LEU A 753 -12.99 9.09 11.02
CA LEU A 753 -12.20 9.15 9.78
C LEU A 753 -12.52 7.99 8.83
N ARG A 754 -12.95 6.84 9.38
CA ARG A 754 -13.39 5.65 8.63
C ARG A 754 -14.74 5.79 7.91
N GLY A 755 -15.40 6.94 8.02
CA GLY A 755 -16.65 7.21 7.31
C GLY A 755 -17.92 6.86 8.07
N GLN A 756 -17.84 6.83 9.40
CA GLN A 756 -18.94 6.42 10.28
C GLN A 756 -19.42 7.57 11.15
N VAL A 757 -20.68 7.50 11.57
CA VAL A 757 -21.30 8.36 12.58
C VAL A 757 -21.77 7.47 13.72
N TRP A 758 -21.32 7.77 14.93
CA TRP A 758 -21.61 7.01 16.13
C TRP A 758 -22.39 7.87 17.11
N ILE A 759 -23.32 7.24 17.84
CA ILE A 759 -24.01 7.81 18.99
C ILE A 759 -23.54 7.05 20.22
N ALA A 760 -22.94 7.78 21.16
CA ALA A 760 -22.54 7.33 22.48
C ALA A 760 -23.60 7.73 23.51
N ASP A 761 -24.08 6.74 24.25
CA ASP A 761 -25.11 6.88 25.27
C ASP A 761 -24.53 6.52 26.63
N ASP A 762 -24.71 7.43 27.59
CA ASP A 762 -24.29 7.34 28.99
C ASP A 762 -25.56 7.25 29.83
N GLN A 763 -25.93 6.02 30.18
CA GLN A 763 -27.26 5.74 30.72
C GLN A 763 -27.30 5.97 32.22
N ASP A 764 -26.20 5.71 32.91
CA ASP A 764 -26.07 5.89 34.35
C ASP A 764 -25.58 7.30 34.76
N LYS A 765 -25.19 8.12 33.78
CA LYS A 765 -24.73 9.50 33.93
C LYS A 765 -23.46 9.61 34.76
N ASP A 766 -22.61 8.59 34.74
CA ASP A 766 -21.27 8.65 35.33
C ASP A 766 -20.29 9.48 34.45
N GLY A 767 -20.76 9.90 33.26
CA GLY A 767 -20.06 10.66 32.23
C GLY A 767 -19.17 9.81 31.31
N SER A 768 -19.32 8.49 31.34
CA SER A 768 -18.70 7.51 30.47
C SER A 768 -19.80 6.79 29.69
N PRO A 769 -19.69 6.63 28.37
CA PRO A 769 -20.72 5.92 27.62
C PRO A 769 -20.73 4.42 27.92
N ASP A 770 -21.93 3.87 28.11
CA ASP A 770 -22.21 2.45 28.30
C ASP A 770 -22.57 1.75 26.99
N ALA A 771 -23.08 2.51 26.02
CA ALA A 771 -23.52 1.99 24.74
C ALA A 771 -23.05 2.85 23.57
N LEU A 772 -22.69 2.17 22.47
CA LEU A 772 -22.30 2.77 21.21
C LEU A 772 -23.19 2.23 20.09
N THR A 773 -23.89 3.13 19.42
CA THR A 773 -24.75 2.82 18.27
C THR A 773 -24.13 3.38 17.00
N LEU A 774 -23.93 2.54 15.98
CA LEU A 774 -23.53 2.98 14.65
C LEU A 774 -24.74 3.58 13.96
N PHE A 775 -24.82 4.90 13.89
CA PHE A 775 -25.95 5.64 13.31
C PHE A 775 -25.88 5.71 11.79
N ALA A 776 -24.72 5.99 11.22
CA ALA A 776 -24.53 6.02 9.77
C ALA A 776 -23.12 5.55 9.38
N GLU A 777 -22.94 5.14 8.14
CA GLU A 777 -21.65 4.69 7.60
C GLU A 777 -21.52 4.95 6.10
N GLY A 778 -20.32 4.73 5.56
CA GLY A 778 -20.04 4.88 4.15
C GLY A 778 -19.71 6.30 3.69
N LEU A 779 -19.45 7.23 4.61
CA LEU A 779 -19.11 8.61 4.27
C LEU A 779 -17.62 8.80 3.96
N ALA A 780 -17.27 9.62 2.98
CA ALA A 780 -15.88 9.99 2.71
C ALA A 780 -15.29 10.94 3.77
N ALA A 781 -14.49 10.42 4.71
CA ALA A 781 -13.74 11.17 5.74
C ALA A 781 -14.52 12.37 6.34
N PRO A 782 -15.59 12.12 7.12
CA PRO A 782 -16.40 13.17 7.72
C PRO A 782 -15.62 13.94 8.80
N TYR A 783 -15.46 15.25 8.64
CA TYR A 783 -14.71 16.14 9.55
C TYR A 783 -15.56 17.25 10.18
N GLY A 784 -16.88 17.17 10.06
CA GLY A 784 -17.79 18.10 10.74
C GLY A 784 -19.13 17.47 11.00
N ILE A 785 -19.73 17.85 12.12
CA ILE A 785 -21.01 17.33 12.61
C ILE A 785 -21.74 18.40 13.42
N GLN A 786 -23.06 18.49 13.26
CA GLN A 786 -23.94 19.36 14.04
C GLN A 786 -25.28 18.67 14.31
N ALA A 787 -25.79 18.83 15.52
CA ALA A 787 -27.18 18.47 15.81
C ALA A 787 -28.13 19.44 15.09
N ASP A 788 -29.16 18.90 14.44
CA ASP A 788 -30.17 19.65 13.68
C ASP A 788 -31.57 19.14 14.04
N GLY A 789 -32.03 19.50 15.25
CA GLY A 789 -33.27 18.98 15.83
C GLY A 789 -33.16 17.49 16.13
N SER A 790 -34.01 16.67 15.49
CA SER A 790 -33.93 15.20 15.53
C SER A 790 -32.99 14.61 14.46
N SER A 791 -32.45 15.45 13.58
CA SER A 791 -31.52 15.06 12.53
C SER A 791 -30.07 15.37 12.93
N ILE A 792 -29.12 14.81 12.19
CA ILE A 792 -27.69 15.13 12.34
C ILE A 792 -27.17 15.63 10.99
N LEU A 793 -26.58 16.83 10.96
CA LEU A 793 -25.84 17.31 9.80
C LEU A 793 -24.40 16.83 9.87
N VAL A 794 -23.88 16.30 8.77
CA VAL A 794 -22.49 15.84 8.65
C VAL A 794 -21.86 16.42 7.40
N SER A 795 -20.75 17.14 7.56
CA SER A 795 -19.91 17.55 6.44
C SER A 795 -18.88 16.45 6.17
N HIS A 796 -18.92 15.92 4.96
CA HIS A 796 -17.92 15.00 4.45
C HIS A 796 -17.38 15.56 3.13
N LYS A 797 -16.38 14.92 2.50
CA LYS A 797 -15.65 15.55 1.39
C LYS A 797 -16.55 16.12 0.27
N PRO A 798 -17.58 15.43 -0.25
CA PRO A 798 -18.36 15.93 -1.39
C PRO A 798 -19.48 16.93 -1.07
N GLU A 799 -20.04 16.91 0.16
CA GLU A 799 -21.29 17.59 0.50
C GLU A 799 -21.52 17.68 2.03
N ILE A 800 -22.56 18.41 2.43
CA ILE A 800 -23.16 18.33 3.77
C ILE A 800 -24.43 17.51 3.65
N LEU A 801 -24.53 16.43 4.43
CA LEU A 801 -25.70 15.56 4.48
C LEU A 801 -26.49 15.81 5.76
N ARG A 802 -27.82 15.88 5.67
CA ARG A 802 -28.72 15.75 6.81
C ARG A 802 -29.16 14.29 6.91
N LEU A 803 -28.82 13.68 8.03
CA LEU A 803 -29.07 12.28 8.34
C LEU A 803 -30.28 12.17 9.26
N ARG A 804 -31.22 11.29 8.91
CA ARG A 804 -32.43 11.04 9.68
C ARG A 804 -32.69 9.56 9.83
N ASP A 805 -33.14 9.22 11.03
CA ASP A 805 -33.71 7.93 11.38
C ASP A 805 -35.24 8.12 11.41
N THR A 806 -35.90 7.64 10.35
CA THR A 806 -37.34 7.83 10.11
C THR A 806 -38.18 6.65 10.61
N ASP A 807 -37.56 5.51 10.91
CA ASP A 807 -38.21 4.31 11.46
C ASP A 807 -37.86 4.02 12.94
N GLN A 808 -36.97 4.82 13.52
CA GLN A 808 -36.53 4.79 14.92
C GLN A 808 -35.77 3.51 15.31
N ASP A 809 -35.06 2.88 14.37
CA ASP A 809 -34.25 1.69 14.63
C ASP A 809 -32.85 2.02 15.20
N GLY A 810 -32.51 3.30 15.31
CA GLY A 810 -31.21 3.80 15.76
C GLY A 810 -30.17 3.97 14.64
N ARG A 811 -30.57 3.82 13.38
CA ARG A 811 -29.74 4.02 12.17
C ARG A 811 -30.40 5.05 11.26
N ALA A 812 -29.58 5.85 10.60
CA ALA A 812 -30.06 6.75 9.57
C ALA A 812 -30.45 5.98 8.32
N ASP A 813 -31.70 6.15 7.88
CA ASP A 813 -32.22 5.58 6.64
C ASP A 813 -32.39 6.65 5.56
N GLU A 814 -32.56 7.93 5.92
CA GLU A 814 -32.68 9.06 4.99
C GLU A 814 -31.46 10.00 5.04
N PHE A 815 -30.92 10.32 3.86
CA PHE A 815 -29.72 11.14 3.66
C PHE A 815 -30.04 12.27 2.68
N ASP A 816 -30.41 13.44 3.19
CA ASP A 816 -30.70 14.63 2.37
C ASP A 816 -29.41 15.42 2.10
N VAL A 817 -29.15 15.77 0.84
CA VAL A 817 -28.05 16.67 0.48
C VAL A 817 -28.44 18.10 0.85
N PHE A 818 -27.91 18.60 1.96
CA PHE A 818 -28.19 19.95 2.44
C PHE A 818 -27.43 21.02 1.65
N ALA A 819 -26.18 20.75 1.29
CA ALA A 819 -25.37 21.61 0.43
C ALA A 819 -24.28 20.82 -0.28
N SER A 820 -24.03 21.13 -1.55
CA SER A 820 -22.98 20.49 -2.37
C SER A 820 -22.48 21.45 -3.45
N GLY A 821 -21.40 21.07 -4.16
CA GLY A 821 -21.01 21.74 -5.41
C GLY A 821 -19.66 22.44 -5.43
N TRP A 822 -18.87 22.30 -4.36
CA TRP A 822 -17.44 22.60 -4.38
C TRP A 822 -16.61 21.57 -5.17
N GLY A 823 -17.20 20.46 -5.63
CA GLY A 823 -16.48 19.38 -6.31
C GLY A 823 -15.69 18.48 -5.36
N PHE A 824 -15.25 17.32 -5.82
CA PHE A 824 -14.53 16.34 -5.01
C PHE A 824 -13.65 15.43 -5.88
N SER A 825 -12.38 15.29 -5.50
CA SER A 825 -11.40 14.47 -6.23
C SER A 825 -10.87 13.30 -5.41
N ASP A 826 -10.10 12.42 -6.05
CA ASP A 826 -9.36 11.35 -5.38
C ASP A 826 -8.08 11.83 -4.66
N ASP A 827 -7.89 13.15 -4.53
CA ASP A 827 -6.76 13.70 -3.79
C ASP A 827 -6.96 13.55 -2.28
N TYR A 828 -5.85 13.25 -1.61
CA TYR A 828 -5.87 13.12 -0.18
C TYR A 828 -6.18 14.43 0.53
N HIS A 829 -5.65 15.56 0.05
CA HIS A 829 -5.80 16.88 0.68
C HIS A 829 -7.16 17.53 0.42
N ASP A 830 -8.07 16.85 -0.28
CA ASP A 830 -9.36 17.38 -0.69
C ASP A 830 -10.42 17.25 0.42
N TRP A 831 -10.12 17.81 1.59
CA TRP A 831 -10.99 17.70 2.77
C TRP A 831 -11.99 18.84 2.85
N THR A 832 -13.19 18.49 3.32
CA THR A 832 -14.19 19.43 3.83
C THR A 832 -14.21 19.30 5.34
N THR A 833 -13.81 20.35 6.03
CA THR A 833 -13.50 20.35 7.46
C THR A 833 -14.43 21.26 8.24
N ALA A 834 -14.68 20.87 9.49
CA ALA A 834 -15.60 21.51 10.41
C ALA A 834 -17.04 21.61 9.88
N LEU A 835 -17.94 22.00 10.78
CA LEU A 835 -19.29 22.43 10.45
C LEU A 835 -19.70 23.41 11.54
N ALA A 836 -19.09 24.59 11.56
CA ALA A 836 -19.35 25.60 12.59
C ALA A 836 -20.72 26.26 12.33
N ARG A 837 -21.46 26.58 13.39
CA ARG A 837 -22.76 27.25 13.30
C ARG A 837 -22.68 28.61 13.99
N ASP A 838 -23.14 29.67 13.32
CA ASP A 838 -23.22 31.00 13.92
C ASP A 838 -24.54 31.19 14.72
N GLN A 839 -24.68 32.34 15.37
CA GLN A 839 -25.90 32.69 16.11
C GLN A 839 -27.14 32.91 15.22
N ASN A 840 -26.97 33.13 13.91
CA ASN A 840 -28.07 33.26 12.95
C ASN A 840 -28.56 31.91 12.42
N GLY A 841 -27.81 30.83 12.69
CA GLY A 841 -28.08 29.49 12.21
C GLY A 841 -27.47 29.16 10.85
N ASP A 842 -26.57 30.01 10.34
CA ASP A 842 -25.78 29.72 9.15
C ASP A 842 -24.60 28.80 9.51
N TYR A 843 -24.23 27.94 8.57
CA TYR A 843 -23.16 26.97 8.72
C TYR A 843 -21.90 27.36 7.96
N PHE A 844 -20.74 26.95 8.45
CA PHE A 844 -19.43 27.28 7.88
C PHE A 844 -18.55 26.05 7.80
N VAL A 845 -17.92 25.85 6.64
CA VAL A 845 -16.98 24.75 6.38
C VAL A 845 -15.69 25.27 5.78
N GLY A 846 -14.58 24.61 6.09
CA GLY A 846 -13.27 24.85 5.46
C GLY A 846 -13.02 23.88 4.32
N LEU A 847 -12.41 24.37 3.24
CA LEU A 847 -11.96 23.56 2.11
C LEU A 847 -10.44 23.62 1.97
N GLY A 848 -9.80 22.45 1.90
CA GLY A 848 -8.37 22.34 1.62
C GLY A 848 -7.96 22.97 0.28
N SER A 849 -6.72 23.44 0.21
CA SER A 849 -6.14 23.99 -1.03
C SER A 849 -5.54 22.90 -1.91
N ASP A 850 -5.68 23.09 -3.23
CA ASP A 850 -5.17 22.23 -4.29
C ASP A 850 -3.79 22.68 -4.81
N TYR A 851 -3.11 23.63 -4.15
CA TYR A 851 -1.86 24.25 -4.60
C TYR A 851 -0.75 23.27 -5.05
N SER A 852 -0.77 22.03 -4.53
CA SER A 852 0.22 21.00 -4.84
C SER A 852 -0.13 20.12 -6.04
N GLN A 853 -1.33 20.31 -6.64
CA GLN A 853 -1.91 19.41 -7.65
C GLN A 853 -1.76 19.91 -9.09
N ASN A 854 -0.64 20.58 -9.42
CA ASN A 854 -0.45 21.33 -10.67
C ASN A 854 -0.79 20.60 -11.99
N ASN A 855 -0.69 19.27 -12.03
CA ASN A 855 -0.91 18.46 -13.23
C ASN A 855 -2.34 17.89 -13.34
N ARG A 856 -3.23 18.13 -12.37
CA ARG A 856 -4.58 17.56 -12.40
C ARG A 856 -5.54 18.43 -13.21
N PRO A 857 -6.51 17.82 -13.93
CA PRO A 857 -7.60 18.55 -14.56
C PRO A 857 -8.35 19.42 -13.55
N ALA A 858 -8.74 20.61 -13.99
CA ALA A 858 -9.37 21.63 -13.18
C ALA A 858 -10.91 21.49 -13.14
N ASP A 859 -11.47 20.36 -13.50
CA ASP A 859 -12.90 20.18 -13.77
C ASP A 859 -13.63 19.51 -12.60
N ASN A 860 -13.07 19.56 -11.39
CA ASN A 860 -13.73 19.05 -10.18
C ASN A 860 -13.36 19.80 -8.87
N ASP A 861 -12.84 21.01 -8.98
CA ASP A 861 -12.30 21.81 -7.88
C ASP A 861 -12.86 23.25 -7.92
N ARG A 862 -14.01 23.45 -7.26
CA ARG A 862 -14.60 24.76 -7.02
C ARG A 862 -14.31 25.20 -5.58
N TRP A 863 -13.94 26.47 -5.39
CA TRP A 863 -13.66 27.06 -4.08
C TRP A 863 -12.56 26.39 -3.25
N ARG A 864 -11.52 25.78 -3.85
CA ARG A 864 -10.39 25.25 -3.08
C ARG A 864 -9.65 26.35 -2.32
N GLY A 865 -9.15 26.00 -1.13
CA GLY A 865 -8.48 26.95 -0.24
C GLY A 865 -9.39 28.08 0.24
N THR A 866 -10.66 27.77 0.57
CA THR A 866 -11.63 28.77 1.04
C THR A 866 -12.36 28.34 2.30
N VAL A 867 -12.95 29.33 2.99
CA VAL A 867 -14.03 29.09 3.95
C VAL A 867 -15.35 29.41 3.25
N LEU A 868 -16.29 28.47 3.32
CA LEU A 868 -17.63 28.60 2.76
C LEU A 868 -18.65 28.89 3.87
N LYS A 869 -19.55 29.82 3.59
CA LYS A 869 -20.80 30.03 4.32
C LYS A 869 -21.93 29.29 3.61
N VAL A 870 -22.75 28.57 4.36
CA VAL A 870 -23.93 27.84 3.89
C VAL A 870 -25.13 28.32 4.71
N ASN A 871 -26.07 29.00 4.06
CA ASN A 871 -27.26 29.51 4.76
C ASN A 871 -28.33 28.42 4.97
N SER A 872 -29.41 28.78 5.64
CA SER A 872 -30.55 27.88 5.92
C SER A 872 -31.22 27.29 4.66
N ALA A 873 -31.07 27.93 3.50
CA ALA A 873 -31.57 27.43 2.21
C ALA A 873 -30.55 26.54 1.46
N GLY A 874 -29.39 26.25 2.07
CA GLY A 874 -28.31 25.50 1.43
C GLY A 874 -27.50 26.32 0.40
N THR A 875 -27.71 27.63 0.33
CA THR A 875 -26.97 28.51 -0.59
C THR A 875 -25.54 28.71 -0.09
N ILE A 876 -24.58 28.50 -0.98
CA ILE A 876 -23.15 28.55 -0.66
C ILE A 876 -22.57 29.90 -1.08
N THR A 877 -21.82 30.54 -0.18
CA THR A 877 -21.06 31.76 -0.45
C THR A 877 -19.63 31.58 0.04
N PRO A 878 -18.59 31.65 -0.83
CA PRO A 878 -17.22 31.67 -0.37
C PRO A 878 -16.90 33.03 0.29
N ILE A 879 -16.38 33.01 1.51
CA ILE A 879 -16.19 34.23 2.32
C ILE A 879 -14.72 34.53 2.63
N ALA A 880 -13.82 33.55 2.62
CA ALA A 880 -12.39 33.76 2.81
C ALA A 880 -11.61 32.89 1.84
N PHE A 881 -10.47 33.40 1.36
CA PHE A 881 -9.72 32.83 0.24
C PHE A 881 -8.24 32.67 0.58
N SER A 882 -7.48 32.03 -0.31
CA SER A 882 -6.06 31.75 -0.12
C SER A 882 -5.73 31.05 1.22
N MET A 883 -6.63 30.18 1.71
CA MET A 883 -6.36 29.33 2.87
C MET A 883 -5.60 28.08 2.41
N ARG A 884 -4.68 27.56 3.23
CA ARG A 884 -3.97 26.31 2.90
C ARG A 884 -4.77 25.07 3.30
N PHE A 885 -5.01 24.90 4.60
CA PHE A 885 -5.77 23.81 5.20
C PHE A 885 -6.55 24.30 6.43
N PRO A 886 -7.76 24.85 6.22
CA PRO A 886 -8.61 25.35 7.29
C PRO A 886 -9.26 24.21 8.11
N MET A 887 -8.50 23.56 9.00
CA MET A 887 -8.91 22.32 9.68
C MET A 887 -10.00 22.50 10.75
N GLY A 888 -9.96 23.60 11.50
CA GLY A 888 -10.87 23.86 12.61
C GLY A 888 -11.53 25.23 12.47
N LEU A 889 -12.84 25.28 12.65
CA LEU A 889 -13.62 26.52 12.62
C LEU A 889 -14.42 26.63 13.91
N ALA A 890 -14.40 27.80 14.55
CA ALA A 890 -15.19 28.07 15.75
C ALA A 890 -15.59 29.54 15.84
N PHE A 891 -16.78 29.77 16.39
CA PHE A 891 -17.23 31.09 16.78
C PHE A 891 -16.85 31.37 18.23
N ASP A 892 -16.42 32.58 18.50
CA ASP A 892 -16.30 33.05 19.87
C ASP A 892 -17.66 33.56 20.41
N SER A 893 -17.66 33.98 21.67
CA SER A 893 -18.85 34.50 22.35
C SER A 893 -19.37 35.86 21.84
N GLN A 894 -18.66 36.47 20.87
CA GLN A 894 -19.04 37.69 20.17
C GLN A 894 -19.49 37.41 18.73
N ASN A 895 -19.67 36.14 18.36
CA ASN A 895 -20.04 35.68 17.02
C ASN A 895 -18.99 36.03 15.95
N ARG A 896 -17.71 36.10 16.33
CA ARG A 896 -16.59 36.25 15.40
C ARG A 896 -16.08 34.88 15.00
N LEU A 897 -15.90 34.64 13.70
CA LEU A 897 -15.43 33.37 13.17
C LEU A 897 -13.90 33.30 13.19
N PHE A 898 -13.38 32.21 13.73
CA PHE A 898 -11.96 31.87 13.67
C PHE A 898 -11.76 30.58 12.90
N ALA A 899 -10.67 30.50 12.15
CA ALA A 899 -10.22 29.28 11.50
C ALA A 899 -8.75 29.00 11.83
N THR A 900 -8.40 27.74 12.05
CA THR A 900 -6.99 27.34 12.02
C THR A 900 -6.49 27.29 10.58
N ASP A 901 -5.18 27.45 10.37
CA ASP A 901 -4.55 27.10 9.10
C ASP A 901 -3.17 26.48 9.38
N ASN A 902 -2.85 25.38 8.69
CA ASN A 902 -1.61 24.66 8.95
C ASN A 902 -0.43 25.24 8.19
N GLN A 903 0.71 25.28 8.85
CA GLN A 903 1.97 25.72 8.24
C GLN A 903 2.40 24.88 7.03
N GLY A 904 3.18 25.49 6.16
CA GLY A 904 3.77 24.88 4.97
C GLY A 904 3.61 25.81 3.78
N VAL A 905 4.50 25.67 2.80
CA VAL A 905 4.60 26.61 1.66
C VAL A 905 4.63 28.07 2.16
N GLN A 906 3.85 28.99 1.60
CA GLN A 906 3.86 30.41 1.98
C GLN A 906 3.45 30.68 3.44
N ASN A 907 2.74 29.77 4.12
CA ASN A 907 2.39 29.91 5.54
C ASN A 907 3.56 29.45 6.42
N THR A 908 4.32 30.41 6.95
CA THR A 908 5.53 30.14 7.75
C THR A 908 5.26 29.78 9.22
N PHE A 909 4.01 29.91 9.65
CA PHE A 909 3.52 29.60 10.99
C PHE A 909 2.28 28.69 10.88
N ASN A 910 1.96 27.98 11.95
CA ASN A 910 0.57 27.56 12.13
C ASN A 910 -0.23 28.81 12.49
N GLU A 911 -1.46 28.90 12.04
CA GLU A 911 -2.22 30.14 12.13
C GLU A 911 -3.54 29.91 12.85
N ILE A 912 -3.96 30.92 13.61
CA ILE A 912 -5.36 31.12 13.95
C ILE A 912 -5.76 32.44 13.32
N ASN A 913 -6.66 32.34 12.34
CA ASN A 913 -7.13 33.42 11.50
C ASN A 913 -8.48 33.92 12.01
N HIS A 914 -8.62 35.23 12.22
CA HIS A 914 -9.94 35.85 12.35
C HIS A 914 -10.51 36.03 10.95
N ILE A 915 -11.61 35.34 10.65
CA ILE A 915 -12.19 35.28 9.31
C ILE A 915 -13.01 36.53 9.04
N ILE A 916 -12.58 37.28 8.04
CA ILE A 916 -13.22 38.50 7.56
C ILE A 916 -13.61 38.27 6.11
N GLU A 917 -14.86 38.56 5.78
CA GLU A 917 -15.41 38.36 4.44
C GLU A 917 -14.59 39.11 3.37
N GLY A 918 -14.26 38.40 2.28
CA GLY A 918 -13.50 38.91 1.14
C GLY A 918 -11.97 38.93 1.32
N LYS A 919 -11.43 38.53 2.48
CA LYS A 919 -9.99 38.53 2.74
C LYS A 919 -9.27 37.26 2.24
N HIS A 920 -7.95 37.40 2.04
CA HIS A 920 -7.05 36.35 1.56
C HIS A 920 -5.95 36.06 2.57
N TYR A 921 -5.65 34.79 2.83
CA TYR A 921 -4.80 34.36 3.95
C TYR A 921 -3.48 33.66 3.56
N GLY A 922 -2.98 33.90 2.34
CA GLY A 922 -1.56 33.69 2.01
C GLY A 922 -1.20 32.51 1.08
N VAL A 923 -2.05 31.49 0.93
CA VAL A 923 -1.80 30.33 0.04
C VAL A 923 -2.89 30.23 -1.04
N PRO A 924 -2.69 30.85 -2.22
CA PRO A 924 -3.66 30.79 -3.31
C PRO A 924 -3.87 29.36 -3.79
N SER A 925 -5.12 29.00 -4.07
CA SER A 925 -5.43 27.78 -4.82
C SER A 925 -4.97 27.90 -6.28
N ARG A 926 -4.90 26.78 -7.02
CA ARG A 926 -4.39 26.75 -8.41
C ARG A 926 -5.16 27.67 -9.36
N HIS A 927 -6.45 27.87 -9.10
CA HIS A 927 -7.36 28.60 -9.97
C HIS A 927 -7.75 29.98 -9.43
N GLU A 928 -7.19 30.34 -8.28
CA GLU A 928 -7.38 31.64 -7.68
C GLU A 928 -6.42 32.66 -8.29
N THR A 929 -6.97 33.76 -8.78
CA THR A 929 -6.14 34.88 -9.24
C THR A 929 -5.83 35.78 -8.05
N ALA A 930 -4.79 35.44 -7.29
CA ALA A 930 -4.34 36.22 -6.13
C ALA A 930 -3.31 37.32 -6.49
N LYS A 931 -3.20 37.71 -7.76
CA LYS A 931 -2.29 38.79 -8.17
C LYS A 931 -2.79 40.12 -7.60
N ASP A 932 -1.88 40.87 -6.97
CA ASP A 932 -2.14 42.19 -6.37
C ASP A 932 -3.16 42.19 -5.22
N VAL A 933 -3.43 41.03 -4.61
CA VAL A 933 -4.31 40.94 -3.44
C VAL A 933 -3.50 41.07 -2.14
N THR A 934 -3.92 41.99 -1.27
CA THR A 934 -3.31 42.16 0.05
C THR A 934 -3.63 40.96 0.94
N VAL A 935 -2.58 40.28 1.42
CA VAL A 935 -2.71 39.18 2.38
C VAL A 935 -3.10 39.73 3.76
N GLU A 936 -4.17 39.18 4.32
CA GLU A 936 -4.54 39.36 5.70
C GLU A 936 -3.65 38.49 6.57
N THR A 937 -2.97 39.11 7.54
CA THR A 937 -2.09 38.37 8.45
C THR A 937 -2.91 37.63 9.51
N PRO A 938 -2.42 36.53 10.08
CA PRO A 938 -3.18 35.79 11.08
C PRO A 938 -3.31 36.55 12.40
N ALA A 939 -4.38 36.28 13.14
CA ALA A 939 -4.56 36.83 14.49
C ALA A 939 -3.52 36.24 15.46
N LEU A 940 -3.18 34.96 15.27
CA LEU A 940 -2.09 34.32 15.97
C LEU A 940 -1.16 33.57 15.00
N MET A 941 0.13 33.89 15.06
CA MET A 941 1.24 33.17 14.45
C MET A 941 1.80 32.19 15.48
N ILE A 942 1.49 30.91 15.33
CA ILE A 942 1.89 29.85 16.24
C ILE A 942 3.22 29.23 15.75
N PRO A 943 4.29 29.23 16.58
CA PRO A 943 5.62 28.83 16.13
C PRO A 943 5.77 27.35 15.80
N HIS A 944 6.73 27.03 14.94
CA HIS A 944 7.20 25.66 14.66
C HIS A 944 8.69 25.54 14.95
N PRO A 945 9.18 24.46 15.61
CA PRO A 945 8.50 23.21 15.92
C PRO A 945 7.71 23.22 17.24
N TRP A 946 7.35 24.39 17.79
CA TRP A 946 6.53 24.47 19.00
C TRP A 946 5.18 23.75 18.80
N THR A 947 4.45 24.07 17.73
CA THR A 947 3.43 23.19 17.16
C THR A 947 3.84 22.75 15.76
N ARG A 948 3.24 21.67 15.27
CA ARG A 948 3.44 21.19 13.91
C ARG A 948 2.16 21.15 13.09
N SER A 949 1.03 20.81 13.71
CA SER A 949 -0.29 20.80 13.06
C SER A 949 -1.39 21.12 14.07
N VAL A 950 -1.93 22.34 14.03
CA VAL A 950 -3.07 22.77 14.88
C VAL A 950 -4.37 22.57 14.10
N ASN A 951 -5.28 21.75 14.61
CA ASN A 951 -6.51 21.29 13.93
C ASN A 951 -7.75 21.97 14.49
N SER A 952 -8.69 21.21 15.08
CA SER A 952 -9.89 21.75 15.71
C SER A 952 -9.57 22.82 16.75
N ILE A 953 -10.45 23.82 16.82
CA ILE A 953 -10.46 24.84 17.87
C ILE A 953 -11.84 24.94 18.50
N THR A 954 -11.89 25.32 19.76
CA THR A 954 -13.12 25.66 20.47
C THR A 954 -12.86 26.78 21.47
N PHE A 955 -13.91 27.50 21.88
CA PHE A 955 -13.82 28.54 22.91
C PHE A 955 -14.53 28.08 24.19
N PHE A 956 -13.94 28.40 25.33
CA PHE A 956 -14.63 28.23 26.61
C PHE A 956 -15.82 29.22 26.70
N PRO A 957 -17.00 28.77 27.15
CA PRO A 957 -18.15 29.63 27.38
C PRO A 957 -17.87 30.81 28.32
N LYS A 958 -18.69 31.86 28.25
CA LYS A 958 -18.57 33.05 29.14
C LYS A 958 -18.77 32.69 30.61
N ASP A 959 -19.61 31.69 30.87
CA ASP A 959 -19.99 31.15 32.17
C ASP A 959 -19.24 29.85 32.51
N TYR A 960 -18.07 29.63 31.91
CA TYR A 960 -17.27 28.45 32.17
C TYR A 960 -16.88 28.33 33.65
N ALA A 961 -16.87 27.10 34.19
CA ALA A 961 -16.66 26.84 35.60
C ALA A 961 -15.34 27.40 36.16
N ILE A 962 -14.29 27.45 35.33
CA ILE A 962 -13.05 28.17 35.63
C ILE A 962 -13.15 29.55 34.99
N SER A 963 -13.52 30.55 35.78
CA SER A 963 -13.75 31.92 35.29
C SER A 963 -12.52 32.52 34.58
N GLU A 964 -11.32 32.14 34.98
CA GLU A 964 -10.04 32.57 34.44
C GLU A 964 -9.76 32.02 33.03
N LEU A 965 -10.54 31.05 32.57
CA LEU A 965 -10.48 30.48 31.22
C LEU A 965 -11.65 30.91 30.33
N ALA A 966 -12.66 31.59 30.88
CA ALA A 966 -13.85 32.00 30.13
C ALA A 966 -13.46 32.85 28.91
N GLY A 967 -13.95 32.48 27.72
CA GLY A 967 -13.63 33.15 26.46
C GLY A 967 -12.25 32.85 25.88
N HIS A 968 -11.39 32.08 26.56
CA HIS A 968 -10.14 31.60 25.98
C HIS A 968 -10.43 30.50 24.95
N GLY A 969 -9.57 30.40 23.93
CA GLY A 969 -9.63 29.33 22.95
C GLY A 969 -8.72 28.15 23.30
N VAL A 970 -9.08 26.96 22.82
CA VAL A 970 -8.29 25.73 22.85
C VAL A 970 -8.06 25.26 21.42
N GLY A 971 -6.86 24.78 21.12
CA GLY A 971 -6.51 24.19 19.82
C GLY A 971 -5.93 22.79 19.98
N CYS A 972 -6.30 21.90 19.06
CA CYS A 972 -5.84 20.53 19.01
C CYS A 972 -4.55 20.40 18.19
N GLU A 973 -3.42 20.18 18.85
CA GLU A 973 -2.16 19.92 18.15
C GLU A 973 -1.99 18.40 17.96
N TYR A 974 -2.04 17.96 16.71
CA TYR A 974 -2.02 16.53 16.36
C TYR A 974 -0.64 15.88 16.53
N ASP A 975 0.40 16.52 16.00
CA ASP A 975 1.68 15.89 15.71
C ASP A 975 2.53 15.66 16.99
N THR A 976 2.56 16.66 17.86
CA THR A 976 3.15 16.65 19.21
C THR A 976 2.17 16.17 20.28
N ARG A 977 0.93 15.84 19.89
CA ARG A 977 -0.10 15.18 20.71
C ARG A 977 -0.45 15.98 21.96
N CYS A 978 -0.74 17.25 21.79
CA CYS A 978 -0.99 18.14 22.90
C CYS A 978 -2.11 19.15 22.59
N LEU A 979 -2.52 19.88 23.60
CA LEU A 979 -3.45 20.99 23.48
C LEU A 979 -2.70 22.30 23.65
N ILE A 980 -3.08 23.28 22.84
CA ILE A 980 -2.70 24.68 23.03
C ILE A 980 -3.90 25.46 23.54
N ARG A 981 -3.62 26.54 24.29
CA ARG A 981 -4.59 27.54 24.69
C ARG A 981 -4.24 28.85 23.99
N PHE A 982 -5.22 29.67 23.67
CA PHE A 982 -4.96 30.98 23.10
C PHE A 982 -5.93 32.05 23.63
N THR A 983 -5.47 33.30 23.61
CA THR A 983 -6.25 34.50 23.94
C THR A 983 -6.16 35.48 22.78
N VAL A 984 -7.21 36.29 22.63
CA VAL A 984 -7.30 37.33 21.58
C VAL A 984 -7.49 38.70 22.23
N GLN A 985 -6.89 39.71 21.62
CA GLN A 985 -6.92 41.11 22.01
C GLN A 985 -7.24 41.94 20.76
N ASP A 986 -8.23 42.84 20.88
CA ASP A 986 -8.43 43.89 19.89
C ASP A 986 -7.46 45.05 20.18
N VAL A 987 -6.59 45.35 19.23
CA VAL A 987 -5.66 46.48 19.31
C VAL A 987 -5.88 47.39 18.12
N ASN A 988 -6.44 48.58 18.36
CA ASN A 988 -6.75 49.57 17.33
C ASN A 988 -7.61 49.00 16.18
N GLY A 989 -8.59 48.13 16.48
CA GLY A 989 -9.45 47.47 15.49
C GLY A 989 -8.79 46.28 14.77
N THR A 990 -7.60 45.85 15.20
CA THR A 990 -6.89 44.70 14.67
C THR A 990 -6.89 43.57 15.69
N MET A 991 -7.41 42.40 15.29
CA MET A 991 -7.36 41.17 16.10
C MET A 991 -5.93 40.64 16.17
N GLN A 992 -5.38 40.50 17.36
CA GLN A 992 -4.11 39.82 17.59
C GLN A 992 -4.15 39.09 18.95
N GLY A 993 -3.09 38.41 19.39
CA GLY A 993 -3.18 37.68 20.66
C GLY A 993 -2.00 36.77 20.96
N ALA A 994 -2.17 35.91 21.96
CA ALA A 994 -1.11 35.02 22.43
C ALA A 994 -1.55 33.56 22.53
N SER A 995 -0.61 32.67 22.24
CA SER A 995 -0.76 31.21 22.39
C SER A 995 0.12 30.69 23.51
N TYR A 996 -0.38 29.69 24.24
CA TYR A 996 0.24 29.05 25.39
C TYR A 996 0.12 27.54 25.26
N ARG A 997 1.03 26.79 25.88
CA ARG A 997 0.76 25.36 26.07
C ARG A 997 -0.42 25.22 27.03
N PHE A 998 -1.31 24.27 26.73
CA PHE A 998 -2.40 23.93 27.64
C PHE A 998 -2.10 22.60 28.31
N SER A 999 -1.78 21.57 27.52
CA SER A 999 -1.29 20.29 28.04
C SER A 999 0.23 20.18 27.94
N LEU A 1000 0.81 19.30 28.78
CA LEU A 1000 2.23 18.99 28.80
C LEU A 1000 2.68 18.43 27.43
N PRO A 1001 3.80 18.93 26.86
CA PRO A 1001 4.34 18.46 25.59
C PRO A 1001 5.03 17.09 25.73
N ASP A 1002 5.51 16.53 24.61
CA ASP A 1002 6.35 15.32 24.53
C ASP A 1002 5.72 14.01 25.01
N GLN A 1003 4.44 13.81 24.66
CA GLN A 1003 3.74 12.56 24.97
C GLN A 1003 4.30 11.36 24.18
N PRO A 1004 4.54 10.20 24.83
CA PRO A 1004 5.04 9.01 24.14
C PRO A 1004 4.08 8.55 23.04
N SER A 1005 4.63 8.01 21.96
CA SER A 1005 3.85 7.36 20.91
C SER A 1005 3.11 6.15 21.46
N GLY A 1006 1.80 6.07 21.21
CA GLY A 1006 0.96 4.94 21.64
C GLY A 1006 -0.09 5.26 22.71
N GLY A 1007 -0.27 6.53 23.11
CA GLY A 1007 -1.55 6.96 23.70
C GLY A 1007 -1.73 6.83 25.20
N GLY A 1008 -0.72 7.13 26.02
CA GLY A 1008 -0.94 7.31 27.47
C GLY A 1008 -1.82 8.51 27.83
N ASN A 1009 -1.84 9.55 26.99
CA ASN A 1009 -2.68 10.74 27.15
C ASN A 1009 -3.46 11.02 25.87
N PHE A 1010 -2.94 11.85 24.97
CA PHE A 1010 -3.51 12.05 23.64
C PHE A 1010 -2.73 11.24 22.61
N VAL A 1011 -3.41 10.64 21.63
CA VAL A 1011 -2.76 9.96 20.49
C VAL A 1011 -2.49 10.91 19.31
N GLY A 1012 -3.35 11.91 19.13
CA GLY A 1012 -3.29 12.91 18.08
C GLY A 1012 -4.58 13.72 18.02
N PRO A 1013 -4.75 14.76 18.86
CA PRO A 1013 -5.95 15.60 18.90
C PRO A 1013 -6.31 16.20 17.54
N VAL A 1014 -7.55 15.99 17.11
CA VAL A 1014 -8.09 16.57 15.87
C VAL A 1014 -9.49 17.17 16.02
N ALA A 1015 -10.22 16.81 17.07
CA ALA A 1015 -11.57 17.31 17.36
C ALA A 1015 -11.63 17.85 18.80
N SER A 1016 -12.39 18.92 19.02
CA SER A 1016 -12.61 19.48 20.36
C SER A 1016 -14.01 20.02 20.50
N ALA A 1017 -14.65 19.79 21.64
CA ALA A 1017 -15.92 20.44 21.96
C ALA A 1017 -16.14 20.54 23.48
N ILE A 1018 -17.02 21.45 23.89
CA ILE A 1018 -17.45 21.60 25.29
C ILE A 1018 -18.79 20.88 25.46
N GLY A 1019 -18.84 19.91 26.36
CA GLY A 1019 -20.04 19.16 26.65
C GLY A 1019 -21.03 19.92 27.54
N PRO A 1020 -22.30 19.46 27.63
CA PRO A 1020 -23.34 20.05 28.47
C PRO A 1020 -23.01 19.94 29.97
N ASP A 1021 -22.11 19.04 30.34
CA ASP A 1021 -21.53 18.90 31.68
C ASP A 1021 -20.41 19.91 31.99
N GLY A 1022 -20.06 20.78 31.04
CA GLY A 1022 -18.93 21.71 31.14
C GLY A 1022 -17.56 21.06 30.95
N GLY A 1023 -17.50 19.78 30.59
CA GLY A 1023 -16.28 19.07 30.27
C GLY A 1023 -15.72 19.46 28.91
N LEU A 1024 -14.39 19.49 28.77
CA LEU A 1024 -13.70 19.58 27.49
C LEU A 1024 -13.49 18.17 26.93
N TYR A 1025 -14.06 17.89 25.77
CA TYR A 1025 -13.92 16.61 25.06
C TYR A 1025 -12.97 16.77 23.89
N ILE A 1026 -12.02 15.84 23.77
CA ILE A 1026 -11.01 15.81 22.72
C ILE A 1026 -11.12 14.50 21.96
N GLY A 1027 -11.32 14.57 20.65
CA GLY A 1027 -11.23 13.43 19.76
C GLY A 1027 -9.82 13.35 19.20
N SER A 1028 -9.19 12.19 19.38
CA SER A 1028 -7.80 11.96 19.00
C SER A 1028 -7.69 10.78 18.03
N ILE A 1029 -6.83 10.88 17.03
CA ILE A 1029 -6.56 9.82 16.05
C ILE A 1029 -5.05 9.59 15.89
N TRP A 1030 -4.67 8.40 15.43
CA TRP A 1030 -3.32 8.07 15.01
C TRP A 1030 -3.39 7.17 13.77
N ASP A 1031 -3.50 7.81 12.62
CA ASP A 1031 -3.74 7.15 11.33
C ASP A 1031 -2.44 6.76 10.64
N SER A 1032 -2.53 5.81 9.71
CA SER A 1032 -1.41 5.29 8.94
C SER A 1032 -0.86 6.26 7.88
N GLY A 1033 -1.65 7.26 7.48
CA GLY A 1033 -1.25 8.28 6.50
C GLY A 1033 -0.40 9.39 7.11
N TRP A 1034 -0.66 9.78 8.36
CA TRP A 1034 0.09 10.79 9.09
C TRP A 1034 0.88 10.17 10.26
N GLN A 1035 2.18 10.42 10.32
CA GLN A 1035 3.12 9.78 11.27
C GLN A 1035 3.22 8.24 11.20
N GLY A 1036 2.50 7.57 10.30
CA GLY A 1036 2.58 6.11 10.14
C GLY A 1036 1.97 5.34 11.29
N GLY A 1037 0.85 5.84 11.84
CA GLY A 1037 0.14 5.25 12.96
C GLY A 1037 -0.62 3.96 12.65
N THR A 1038 -1.23 3.40 13.69
CA THR A 1038 -1.91 2.10 13.65
C THR A 1038 -3.41 2.19 13.35
N ASN A 1039 -3.89 3.32 12.84
CA ASN A 1039 -5.31 3.64 12.62
C ASN A 1039 -6.16 3.48 13.88
N THR A 1040 -5.67 4.04 14.98
CA THR A 1040 -6.33 4.01 16.29
C THR A 1040 -6.93 5.36 16.64
N GLY A 1041 -8.02 5.39 17.40
CA GLY A 1041 -8.55 6.64 17.97
C GLY A 1041 -9.12 6.49 19.37
N THR A 1042 -9.31 7.64 20.00
CA THR A 1042 -9.73 7.79 21.39
C THR A 1042 -10.56 9.07 21.56
N ILE A 1043 -11.41 9.10 22.60
CA ILE A 1043 -12.04 10.33 23.08
C ILE A 1043 -11.59 10.54 24.53
N GLU A 1044 -11.01 11.69 24.82
CA GLU A 1044 -10.65 12.12 26.16
C GLU A 1044 -11.68 13.13 26.67
N ARG A 1045 -12.17 12.92 27.89
CA ARG A 1045 -13.02 13.87 28.63
C ARG A 1045 -12.21 14.49 29.76
N MET A 1046 -12.14 15.81 29.79
CA MET A 1046 -11.42 16.59 30.80
C MET A 1046 -12.40 17.48 31.55
N VAL A 1047 -12.55 17.27 32.86
CA VAL A 1047 -13.36 18.16 33.71
C VAL A 1047 -12.47 19.06 34.57
N PRO A 1048 -12.86 20.32 34.83
CA PRO A 1048 -12.17 21.19 35.76
C PRO A 1048 -11.92 20.53 37.13
N ALA A 1049 -10.66 20.51 37.57
CA ALA A 1049 -10.32 20.09 38.92
C ALA A 1049 -10.65 21.19 39.95
N LYS A 1050 -10.60 20.86 41.25
CA LYS A 1050 -10.89 21.82 42.33
C LYS A 1050 -9.95 23.03 42.37
N LYS A 1051 -8.74 22.92 41.83
CA LYS A 1051 -7.73 23.99 41.85
C LYS A 1051 -6.89 23.97 40.57
N MET A 1052 -6.82 25.11 39.89
CA MET A 1052 -5.90 25.31 38.77
C MET A 1052 -4.46 25.49 39.28
N PRO A 1053 -3.44 24.99 38.55
CA PRO A 1053 -2.05 25.37 38.78
C PRO A 1053 -1.86 26.89 38.63
N ASN A 1054 -0.81 27.41 39.27
CA ASN A 1054 -0.40 28.80 39.02
C ASN A 1054 0.46 28.85 37.75
N GLY A 1055 0.45 29.96 37.02
CA GLY A 1055 1.18 30.09 35.75
C GLY A 1055 0.59 31.17 34.87
N ILE A 1056 1.14 31.37 33.67
CA ILE A 1056 0.70 32.45 32.77
C ILE A 1056 -0.76 32.20 32.35
N ARG A 1057 -1.65 33.08 32.79
CA ARG A 1057 -3.06 33.13 32.39
C ARG A 1057 -3.22 33.89 31.08
N GLU A 1058 -2.63 35.05 30.95
CA GLU A 1058 -2.84 35.91 29.78
C GLU A 1058 -1.68 36.87 29.56
N ILE A 1059 -1.37 37.16 28.30
CA ILE A 1059 -0.41 38.17 27.87
C ILE A 1059 -1.17 39.16 27.00
N LEU A 1060 -1.12 40.44 27.37
CA LEU A 1060 -1.63 41.55 26.59
C LEU A 1060 -0.47 42.45 26.15
N ALA A 1061 -0.52 42.97 24.94
CA ALA A 1061 0.40 44.03 24.52
C ALA A 1061 -0.13 45.38 25.00
N THR A 1062 0.79 46.24 25.43
CA THR A 1062 0.54 47.64 25.78
C THR A 1062 1.46 48.55 24.96
N ALA A 1063 1.23 49.87 25.01
CA ALA A 1063 2.07 50.83 24.30
C ALA A 1063 3.52 50.85 24.84
N GLN A 1064 3.75 50.40 26.07
CA GLN A 1064 5.06 50.40 26.74
C GLN A 1064 5.72 49.01 26.81
N GLY A 1065 5.02 47.94 26.40
CA GLY A 1065 5.52 46.57 26.49
C GLY A 1065 4.39 45.54 26.60
N PHE A 1066 4.35 44.79 27.71
CA PHE A 1066 3.38 43.72 27.93
C PHE A 1066 2.80 43.74 29.35
N GLU A 1067 1.57 43.25 29.49
CA GLU A 1067 0.99 42.83 30.77
C GLU A 1067 0.85 41.32 30.78
N VAL A 1068 1.41 40.68 31.81
CA VAL A 1068 1.36 39.22 31.99
C VAL A 1068 0.56 38.92 33.26
N SER A 1069 -0.64 38.37 33.10
CA SER A 1069 -1.48 37.93 34.21
C SER A 1069 -1.26 36.46 34.54
N PHE A 1070 -1.44 36.10 35.81
CA PHE A 1070 -1.29 34.77 36.37
C PHE A 1070 -2.61 34.27 36.98
N PHE A 1071 -2.79 32.95 37.06
CA PHE A 1071 -4.00 32.37 37.67
C PHE A 1071 -4.11 32.70 39.17
N HIS A 1072 -2.98 32.62 39.89
CA HIS A 1072 -2.89 32.92 41.32
C HIS A 1072 -1.83 33.98 41.60
N PRO A 1073 -1.86 34.64 42.78
CA PRO A 1073 -0.83 35.60 43.19
C PRO A 1073 0.60 35.06 43.05
N VAL A 1074 1.53 35.90 42.60
CA VAL A 1074 2.97 35.60 42.51
C VAL A 1074 3.76 36.27 43.64
N THR A 1075 5.01 35.85 43.84
CA THR A 1075 5.94 36.47 44.78
C THR A 1075 6.53 37.74 44.17
N ALA A 1076 6.20 38.91 44.73
CA ALA A 1076 6.59 40.21 44.17
C ALA A 1076 8.10 40.35 43.89
N SER A 1077 8.96 39.93 44.83
CA SER A 1077 10.42 40.02 44.68
C SER A 1077 10.97 39.13 43.56
N LYS A 1078 10.31 38.00 43.25
CA LYS A 1078 10.68 37.15 42.12
C LYS A 1078 10.17 37.69 40.81
N ALA A 1079 8.94 38.19 40.81
CA ALA A 1079 8.29 38.76 39.63
C ALA A 1079 9.01 40.01 39.12
N THR A 1080 9.66 40.78 39.99
CA THR A 1080 10.47 41.96 39.64
C THR A 1080 11.95 41.67 39.37
N ASP A 1081 12.41 40.43 39.54
CA ASP A 1081 13.79 40.04 39.17
C ASP A 1081 13.85 39.73 37.66
N VAL A 1082 14.56 40.59 36.93
CA VAL A 1082 14.74 40.48 35.47
C VAL A 1082 15.35 39.14 35.04
N ASN A 1083 16.12 38.47 35.90
CA ASN A 1083 16.74 37.18 35.58
C ASN A 1083 15.74 36.02 35.53
N ASN A 1084 14.54 36.21 36.10
CA ASN A 1084 13.45 35.24 36.03
C ASN A 1084 12.66 35.33 34.72
N TRP A 1085 12.93 36.32 33.87
CA TRP A 1085 12.23 36.55 32.62
C TRP A 1085 13.14 36.32 31.41
N SER A 1086 12.54 35.86 30.31
CA SER A 1086 13.17 35.75 29.00
C SER A 1086 12.20 36.25 27.94
N LEU A 1087 12.58 37.30 27.22
CA LEU A 1087 11.78 37.84 26.13
C LEU A 1087 12.58 37.86 24.83
N GLN A 1088 11.99 37.36 23.75
CA GLN A 1088 12.60 37.37 22.42
C GLN A 1088 11.57 37.71 21.35
N GLY A 1089 11.93 38.56 20.40
CA GLY A 1089 11.12 38.88 19.23
C GLY A 1089 11.70 38.22 17.98
N TYR A 1090 10.84 37.68 17.11
CA TYR A 1090 11.25 37.15 15.79
C TYR A 1090 10.10 37.17 14.79
N THR A 1091 10.42 37.02 13.52
CA THR A 1091 9.44 36.84 12.44
C THR A 1091 9.89 35.70 11.53
N ARG A 1092 9.22 35.45 10.41
CA ARG A 1092 9.65 34.47 9.40
C ARG A 1092 9.39 35.00 8.00
N SER A 1093 10.32 34.74 7.09
CA SER A 1093 10.15 35.04 5.67
C SER A 1093 10.27 33.75 4.88
N TRP A 1094 9.24 33.43 4.10
CA TRP A 1094 9.22 32.19 3.33
C TRP A 1094 10.32 32.18 2.26
N GLY A 1095 11.17 31.14 2.30
CA GLY A 1095 12.28 30.95 1.38
C GLY A 1095 12.08 29.84 0.35
N GLY A 1096 10.86 29.30 0.20
CA GLY A 1096 10.56 28.21 -0.74
C GLY A 1096 10.56 26.79 -0.14
N SER A 1097 10.93 26.63 1.13
CA SER A 1097 10.91 25.34 1.84
C SER A 1097 9.60 25.11 2.61
N TYR A 1098 9.34 23.85 2.98
CA TYR A 1098 8.18 23.48 3.80
C TYR A 1098 8.27 24.06 5.23
N ALA A 1099 9.44 23.93 5.86
CA ALA A 1099 9.73 24.55 7.15
C ALA A 1099 10.60 25.79 6.94
N THR A 1100 10.28 26.87 7.65
CA THR A 1100 11.00 28.15 7.59
C THR A 1100 11.62 28.45 8.96
N PRO A 1101 12.96 28.64 9.05
CA PRO A 1101 13.59 29.04 10.31
C PRO A 1101 13.21 30.47 10.69
N ASP A 1102 13.40 30.81 11.97
CA ASP A 1102 13.16 32.16 12.44
C ASP A 1102 14.06 33.18 11.71
N SER A 1103 13.47 34.31 11.38
CA SER A 1103 14.10 35.47 10.76
C SER A 1103 14.11 36.63 11.77
N ASP A 1104 15.18 37.43 11.77
CA ASP A 1104 15.36 38.60 12.65
C ASP A 1104 15.07 38.34 14.15
N ARG A 1105 15.49 37.17 14.65
CA ARG A 1105 15.37 36.83 16.07
C ARG A 1105 16.31 37.73 16.90
N HIS A 1106 15.76 38.42 17.90
CA HIS A 1106 16.50 39.34 18.77
C HIS A 1106 15.99 39.27 20.23
N PRO A 1107 16.88 39.49 21.22
CA PRO A 1107 16.48 39.58 22.61
C PRO A 1107 15.74 40.89 22.90
N VAL A 1108 14.77 40.84 23.82
CA VAL A 1108 14.08 42.01 24.37
C VAL A 1108 14.39 42.07 25.86
N VAL A 1109 15.04 43.15 26.31
CA VAL A 1109 15.41 43.31 27.73
C VAL A 1109 14.36 44.18 28.42
N PRO A 1110 13.71 43.71 29.51
CA PRO A 1110 12.82 44.54 30.31
C PRO A 1110 13.55 45.76 30.88
N SER A 1111 13.00 46.96 30.68
CA SER A 1111 13.52 48.20 31.28
C SER A 1111 12.95 48.44 32.69
N ALA A 1112 11.74 47.95 32.94
CA ALA A 1112 11.10 47.96 34.25
C ALA A 1112 10.10 46.80 34.38
N LEU A 1113 9.94 46.31 35.61
CA LEU A 1113 8.98 45.28 35.99
C LEU A 1113 8.19 45.79 37.20
N THR A 1114 6.86 45.88 37.07
CA THR A 1114 5.98 46.28 38.17
C THR A 1114 4.89 45.24 38.38
N VAL A 1115 4.55 44.95 39.63
CA VAL A 1115 3.53 43.97 39.99
C VAL A 1115 2.30 44.71 40.50
N SER A 1116 1.11 44.24 40.13
CA SER A 1116 -0.17 44.77 40.61
C SER A 1116 -0.38 44.50 42.11
N ASP A 1117 -1.28 45.26 42.73
CA ASP A 1117 -1.60 45.15 44.18
C ASP A 1117 -2.16 43.77 44.56
N ASP A 1118 -2.91 43.13 43.66
CA ASP A 1118 -3.43 41.77 43.84
C ASP A 1118 -2.38 40.67 43.59
N LEU A 1119 -1.17 41.07 43.21
CA LEU A 1119 -0.04 40.22 42.85
C LEU A 1119 -0.33 39.24 41.70
N LYS A 1120 -1.35 39.49 40.88
CA LYS A 1120 -1.73 38.61 39.76
C LYS A 1120 -1.26 39.09 38.40
N THR A 1121 -0.77 40.32 38.27
CA THR A 1121 -0.33 40.88 36.98
C THR A 1121 1.06 41.51 37.11
N VAL A 1122 1.90 41.24 36.12
CA VAL A 1122 3.23 41.86 35.99
C VAL A 1122 3.24 42.69 34.71
N SER A 1123 3.45 43.99 34.84
CA SER A 1123 3.67 44.88 33.70
C SER A 1123 5.16 44.91 33.38
N ILE A 1124 5.50 44.56 32.15
CA ILE A 1124 6.85 44.50 31.60
C ILE A 1124 7.02 45.66 30.63
N GLN A 1125 7.83 46.64 30.99
CA GLN A 1125 8.21 47.71 30.07
C GLN A 1125 9.41 47.27 29.24
N THR A 1126 9.38 47.52 27.93
CA THR A 1126 10.45 47.12 27.00
C THR A 1126 10.84 48.26 26.08
N ALA A 1127 11.93 48.07 25.33
CA ALA A 1127 12.20 48.89 24.15
C ALA A 1127 11.06 48.75 23.11
N ALA A 1128 11.09 49.61 22.09
CA ALA A 1128 10.06 49.65 21.04
C ALA A 1128 9.82 48.27 20.40
N LEU A 1129 8.55 47.84 20.41
CA LEU A 1129 8.08 46.62 19.77
C LEU A 1129 7.88 46.85 18.26
N LYS A 1130 7.87 45.76 17.48
CA LYS A 1130 7.75 45.74 16.03
C LYS A 1130 6.45 45.02 15.62
N ALA A 1131 5.73 45.61 14.68
CA ALA A 1131 4.62 44.95 14.00
C ALA A 1131 5.13 43.85 13.06
N GLY A 1132 4.36 42.76 12.89
CA GLY A 1132 4.72 41.58 12.09
C GLY A 1132 5.63 40.57 12.80
N TYR A 1133 5.77 40.65 14.13
CA TYR A 1133 6.65 39.79 14.93
C TYR A 1133 5.85 38.93 15.91
N VAL A 1134 6.44 37.81 16.30
CA VAL A 1134 6.07 36.99 17.45
C VAL A 1134 7.03 37.29 18.59
N TYR A 1135 6.48 37.51 19.78
CA TYR A 1135 7.21 37.71 21.02
C TYR A 1135 7.04 36.48 21.91
N GLU A 1136 8.13 35.75 22.10
CA GLU A 1136 8.25 34.68 23.09
C GLU A 1136 8.52 35.30 24.45
N ILE A 1137 7.63 35.08 25.41
CA ILE A 1137 7.72 35.58 26.78
C ILE A 1137 7.66 34.38 27.71
N SER A 1138 8.76 34.13 28.42
CA SER A 1138 8.87 32.99 29.33
C SER A 1138 9.42 33.34 30.70
N VAL A 1139 8.95 32.58 31.68
CA VAL A 1139 9.36 32.62 33.08
C VAL A 1139 10.36 31.49 33.30
N ARG A 1140 11.62 31.84 33.56
CA ARG A 1140 12.74 30.89 33.71
C ARG A 1140 12.72 30.13 35.04
N LYS A 1141 12.17 30.76 36.08
CA LYS A 1141 12.05 30.19 37.42
C LYS A 1141 10.66 30.46 37.96
N PRO A 1142 10.00 29.50 38.62
CA PRO A 1142 8.68 29.71 39.20
C PRO A 1142 8.62 30.97 40.07
N LEU A 1143 7.62 31.82 39.81
CA LEU A 1143 7.40 33.07 40.55
C LEU A 1143 6.62 32.84 41.86
N ASP A 1144 6.27 31.59 42.16
CA ASP A 1144 5.58 31.16 43.37
C ASP A 1144 6.30 29.94 43.96
N GLU A 1145 6.89 30.09 45.15
CA GLU A 1145 7.61 28.99 45.83
C GLU A 1145 6.67 27.94 46.40
N SER A 1146 5.44 28.32 46.74
CA SER A 1146 4.45 27.40 47.32
C SER A 1146 3.89 26.42 46.29
N ALA A 1147 4.09 26.70 45.00
CA ALA A 1147 3.60 25.92 43.87
C ALA A 1147 4.68 25.72 42.78
N ALA A 1148 5.97 25.72 43.15
CA ALA A 1148 7.07 25.72 42.18
C ALA A 1148 7.07 24.51 41.23
N ALA A 1149 6.60 23.34 41.68
CA ALA A 1149 6.47 22.14 40.86
C ALA A 1149 5.27 22.17 39.89
N ASP A 1150 4.29 23.04 40.15
CA ASP A 1150 3.02 23.13 39.43
C ASP A 1150 2.90 24.44 38.62
N PHE A 1151 4.00 25.17 38.41
CA PHE A 1151 3.94 26.47 37.72
C PHE A 1151 3.79 26.26 36.19
N TRP A 1152 2.57 26.35 35.68
CA TRP A 1152 2.21 26.03 34.30
C TRP A 1152 1.05 26.89 33.75
N PRO A 1153 1.12 27.36 32.49
CA PRO A 1153 2.28 27.33 31.60
C PRO A 1153 3.34 28.37 32.00
N THR A 1154 4.60 28.08 31.67
CA THR A 1154 5.75 28.95 31.95
C THR A 1154 6.06 29.93 30.81
N GLU A 1155 5.47 29.73 29.63
CA GLU A 1155 5.76 30.51 28.43
C GLU A 1155 4.48 30.80 27.62
N GLY A 1156 4.54 31.89 26.84
CA GLY A 1156 3.55 32.23 25.83
C GLY A 1156 4.18 32.94 24.64
N HIS A 1157 3.52 32.87 23.50
CA HIS A 1157 3.92 33.51 22.25
C HIS A 1157 2.87 34.53 21.83
N TYR A 1158 3.20 35.82 21.92
CA TYR A 1158 2.32 36.92 21.53
C TYR A 1158 2.58 37.33 20.08
N SER A 1159 1.54 37.32 19.25
CA SER A 1159 1.58 37.76 17.85
C SER A 1159 1.26 39.24 17.77
N MET A 1160 2.21 40.05 17.29
CA MET A 1160 2.07 41.49 17.18
C MET A 1160 1.77 41.88 15.73
N LYS A 1161 0.48 41.97 15.34
CA LYS A 1161 0.10 42.51 14.02
C LYS A 1161 0.30 44.03 13.98
N VAL A 1162 -0.09 44.72 15.06
CA VAL A 1162 0.07 46.15 15.24
C VAL A 1162 0.53 46.45 16.67
N VAL A 1163 1.36 47.48 16.82
CA VAL A 1163 1.80 47.93 18.14
C VAL A 1163 0.69 48.81 18.75
N PRO A 1164 0.28 48.58 20.01
CA PRO A 1164 -0.69 49.45 20.71
C PRO A 1164 -0.21 50.91 20.75
N LYS A 1165 -1.15 51.86 20.70
CA LYS A 1165 -0.87 53.30 20.67
C LYS A 1165 -0.93 53.92 22.06
#